data_AF-A5DR94-F1
#
_entry.id   AF-A5DR94-F1
#
_cell.length_a   1.000
_cell.length_b   1.000
_cell.length_c   1.000
_cell.angle_alpha   90.00
_cell.angle_beta   90.00
_cell.angle_gamma   90.00
#
_symmetry.space_group_name_H-M   'P 1'
#
loop_
_entity.id
_entity.type
_entity.pdbx_description
1 polymer ?
#
loop_
_entity_poly.entity_id
_entity_poly.type
_entity_poly.pdbx_seq_one_letter_code
_entity_poly.pdbx_strand_id
1 'polypeptide(L)'
;MCGRILPEYFPKIFGPNENEPLDGTAVVEKFQQLADIINAEHPDSKPKSAHEVALGFLNVANVAMAKPIRQLTENKGFDVTKHNLASFGGAGGQHATSLAKVLKIKRVIIHKYSSILSAYGIALADVVHEELEPASVKYTEESVSSLLQKCEVLKEKVALELEDQGVTASDFQVYFNMGYKGSDSKLMIAEDKSKNFLQNFYETHQREFSFNDKHRDVIVSDIRVRGSGNAGKITERSAYKDLAKISPKVVAPGIEKSKSSVYFEGGFQEANVYLLNDLDSGTVIPGPALVIDSTQTILVEPNSHLTVLPRHVIIDLDESQSSQEKDADLKIDPVQLSVFAHRFMSIAESMCTTLQKISVSANIKERMDFSCALFDEVGNLVANAPAVPVHLSSMSFAVKYQINHWGDDIKEGDIWATNHPKAMGTHLPDITVISPVFVDGKIRFYVASRAHHAEIGGTVAGSMDSSATDLKDEGAQFIAWKLVNNGVFDYDGVEKYFVDELKKVPGSSPSRKVEDNIADLKAEIAANQRGINMLTDVFTEYDTDYVLFYMKGIKTTSEAAVRKFLKKLAQENKHRLPLQAVDFMDDGAKIQLTIDINEEDGSAVFDFEGTADETFNCFNAPRAVTYACITYCLRCHITEGDLPMNEGVLAPIEVRIPEGTVLNPSVTAAVSGGNGITSQKITDTILKAFGTVAASYGCMNCLCFGQGGLDKKTGEMVAGFGFCETIGGGSEVYNAILTALKSGYTHIDTADAYGNEDVIGKAIKDSGVDRSKIFITTKLWCIDHRRAAEALDASLKRLGTDYVDLYLMHWPVPLNPNGNDPKFPTLPDGSRDIDSDWNFIKTWESMQKLDKSKARAIGVSNFSVKRIQELLAAPTTKDVPAANQVELHPLLPQKELLDECAKHNILVEAYSPLGSTDSPLLKDEVVTKIAKEHNVEPATILIAWALWRGTVVLPKSVTPHRIESNFQVVDLSDQQGEELEQLYKRQGVKRFINPNWKPIVVFD
;
A
#
# COMPACT_ATOMS: atom_id res chain seq x y z
N MET A 1 -5.98 30.58 -29.88
CA MET A 1 -7.45 30.48 -29.77
C MET A 1 -8.01 31.37 -28.65
N CYS A 2 -7.85 31.04 -27.36
CA CYS A 2 -8.53 31.78 -26.28
C CYS A 2 -7.87 33.10 -25.84
N GLY A 3 -6.81 33.56 -26.49
CA GLY A 3 -6.11 34.82 -26.16
C GLY A 3 -5.29 34.82 -24.86
N ARG A 4 -5.16 33.67 -24.17
CA ARG A 4 -4.44 33.54 -22.88
C ARG A 4 -2.91 33.60 -22.99
N ILE A 5 -2.36 33.36 -24.18
CA ILE A 5 -0.93 33.50 -24.51
C ILE A 5 -0.82 34.36 -25.76
N LEU A 6 0.11 35.31 -25.74
CA LEU A 6 0.39 36.22 -26.86
C LEU A 6 1.66 35.78 -27.59
N PRO A 7 1.57 35.33 -28.87
CA PRO A 7 2.71 34.86 -29.64
C PRO A 7 3.90 35.83 -29.71
N GLU A 8 3.63 37.13 -29.72
CA GLU A 8 4.64 38.19 -29.81
C GLU A 8 5.48 38.35 -28.54
N TYR A 9 4.98 37.87 -27.39
CA TYR A 9 5.71 37.86 -26.11
C TYR A 9 6.25 36.46 -25.76
N PHE A 10 6.00 35.46 -26.60
CA PHE A 10 6.47 34.10 -26.39
C PHE A 10 7.83 33.89 -27.07
N PRO A 11 8.77 33.14 -26.46
CA PRO A 11 10.05 32.84 -27.09
C PRO A 11 9.88 32.19 -28.47
N LYS A 12 10.63 32.70 -29.46
CA LYS A 12 10.68 32.12 -30.80
C LYS A 12 11.63 30.92 -30.79
N ILE A 13 11.13 29.78 -30.33
CA ILE A 13 11.91 28.54 -30.16
C ILE A 13 11.30 27.36 -30.93
N PHE A 14 10.35 27.63 -31.82
CA PHE A 14 9.66 26.60 -32.60
C PHE A 14 10.26 26.45 -34.00
N GLY A 15 9.79 25.42 -34.70
CA GLY A 15 10.23 25.10 -36.06
C GLY A 15 11.58 24.39 -36.12
N PRO A 16 12.02 23.97 -37.33
CA PRO A 16 13.21 23.13 -37.50
C PRO A 16 14.52 23.79 -37.05
N ASN A 17 14.55 25.12 -36.93
CA ASN A 17 15.73 25.90 -36.54
C ASN A 17 15.57 26.59 -35.17
N GLU A 18 14.53 26.23 -34.40
CA GLU A 18 14.25 26.79 -33.06
C GLU A 18 14.20 28.34 -33.04
N ASN A 19 13.60 28.96 -34.05
CA ASN A 19 13.57 30.42 -34.21
C ASN A 19 12.22 30.98 -34.71
N GLU A 20 11.18 30.15 -34.78
CA GLU A 20 9.84 30.52 -35.24
C GLU A 20 8.90 30.84 -34.06
N PRO A 21 7.93 31.76 -34.22
CA PRO A 21 6.92 32.04 -33.21
C PRO A 21 5.83 30.94 -33.15
N LEU A 22 4.93 31.04 -32.18
CA LEU A 22 3.72 30.21 -32.14
C LEU A 22 2.83 30.44 -33.37
N ASP A 23 2.41 29.36 -34.02
CA ASP A 23 1.47 29.43 -35.15
C ASP A 23 0.02 29.54 -34.68
N GLY A 24 -0.47 30.77 -34.57
CA GLY A 24 -1.87 31.03 -34.21
C GLY A 24 -2.88 30.56 -35.26
N THR A 25 -2.50 30.52 -36.53
CA THR A 25 -3.39 30.19 -37.65
C THR A 25 -3.72 28.70 -37.63
N ALA A 26 -2.69 27.86 -37.50
CA ALA A 26 -2.87 26.41 -37.40
C ALA A 26 -3.77 26.03 -36.21
N VAL A 27 -3.63 26.70 -35.06
CA VAL A 27 -4.48 26.48 -33.89
C VAL A 27 -5.95 26.80 -34.21
N VAL A 28 -6.21 27.92 -34.91
CA VAL A 28 -7.58 28.30 -35.28
C VAL A 28 -8.21 27.27 -36.22
N GLU A 29 -7.48 26.88 -37.27
CA GLU A 29 -7.96 25.89 -38.24
C GLU A 29 -8.24 24.52 -37.60
N LYS A 30 -7.33 24.03 -36.74
CA LYS A 30 -7.47 22.72 -36.10
C LYS A 30 -8.63 22.65 -35.11
N PHE A 31 -8.84 23.70 -34.31
CA PHE A 31 -9.99 23.75 -33.42
C PHE A 31 -11.31 23.99 -34.17
N GLN A 32 -11.29 24.67 -35.32
CA GLN A 32 -12.47 24.76 -36.18
C GLN A 32 -12.85 23.38 -36.73
N GLN A 33 -11.88 22.62 -37.26
CA GLN A 33 -12.09 21.24 -37.70
C GLN A 33 -12.64 20.37 -36.57
N LEU A 34 -12.10 20.50 -35.36
CA LEU A 34 -12.57 19.74 -34.20
C LEU A 34 -14.00 20.14 -33.78
N ALA A 35 -14.34 21.42 -33.82
CA ALA A 35 -15.70 21.88 -33.55
C ALA A 35 -16.70 21.34 -34.58
N ASP A 36 -16.32 21.32 -35.87
CA ASP A 36 -17.14 20.76 -36.94
C ASP A 36 -17.41 19.26 -36.71
N ILE A 37 -16.39 18.49 -36.31
CA ILE A 37 -16.52 17.07 -35.94
C ILE A 37 -17.46 16.89 -34.75
N ILE A 38 -17.22 17.62 -33.64
CA ILE A 38 -18.02 17.50 -32.40
C ILE A 38 -19.50 17.82 -32.69
N ASN A 39 -19.77 18.86 -33.47
CA ASN A 39 -21.13 19.27 -33.82
C ASN A 39 -21.81 18.26 -34.76
N ALA A 40 -21.06 17.63 -35.67
CA ALA A 40 -21.59 16.58 -36.54
C ALA A 40 -21.96 15.30 -35.77
N GLU A 41 -21.19 14.94 -34.74
CA GLU A 41 -21.46 13.78 -33.89
C GLU A 41 -22.60 14.01 -32.88
N HIS A 42 -22.96 15.27 -32.60
CA HIS A 42 -23.98 15.65 -31.60
C HIS A 42 -25.05 16.60 -32.18
N PRO A 43 -25.83 16.17 -33.20
CA PRO A 43 -26.75 17.05 -33.92
C PRO A 43 -27.90 17.60 -33.07
N ASP A 44 -28.27 16.91 -31.98
CA ASP A 44 -29.35 17.33 -31.07
C ASP A 44 -28.88 18.32 -29.98
N SER A 45 -27.58 18.61 -29.92
CA SER A 45 -26.99 19.57 -28.97
C SER A 45 -26.86 20.96 -29.59
N LYS A 46 -26.84 22.01 -28.75
CA LYS A 46 -26.52 23.36 -29.21
C LYS A 46 -25.12 23.34 -29.86
N PRO A 47 -24.97 23.82 -31.12
CA PRO A 47 -23.67 23.85 -31.79
C PRO A 47 -22.65 24.65 -30.97
N LYS A 48 -21.47 24.07 -30.78
CA LYS A 48 -20.35 24.69 -30.09
C LYS A 48 -19.44 25.38 -31.09
N SER A 49 -19.01 26.59 -30.78
CA SER A 49 -17.96 27.29 -31.50
C SER A 49 -16.57 26.71 -31.17
N ALA A 50 -15.59 26.93 -32.06
CA ALA A 50 -14.20 26.53 -31.82
C ALA A 50 -13.61 27.11 -30.52
N HIS A 51 -14.06 28.30 -30.10
CA HIS A 51 -13.65 28.93 -28.84
C HIS A 51 -14.27 28.26 -27.61
N GLU A 52 -15.54 27.85 -27.67
CA GLU A 52 -16.18 27.07 -26.60
C GLU A 52 -15.56 25.68 -26.45
N VAL A 53 -15.17 25.04 -27.56
CA VAL A 53 -14.42 23.77 -27.53
C VAL A 53 -13.06 23.98 -26.85
N ALA A 54 -12.28 24.98 -27.26
CA ALA A 54 -10.98 25.28 -26.66
C ALA A 54 -11.07 25.63 -25.16
N LEU A 55 -12.08 26.42 -24.76
CA LEU A 55 -12.35 26.71 -23.34
C LEU A 55 -12.76 25.44 -22.57
N GLY A 56 -13.52 24.54 -23.20
CA GLY A 56 -13.88 23.24 -22.63
C GLY A 56 -12.66 22.39 -22.26
N PHE A 57 -11.64 22.32 -23.12
CA PHE A 57 -10.38 21.63 -22.80
C PHE A 57 -9.67 22.26 -21.59
N LEU A 58 -9.65 23.59 -21.50
CA LEU A 58 -9.08 24.28 -20.33
C LEU A 58 -9.85 23.97 -19.05
N ASN A 59 -11.18 23.94 -19.11
CA ASN A 59 -12.03 23.59 -17.97
C ASN A 59 -11.79 22.15 -17.51
N VAL A 60 -11.69 21.18 -18.44
CA VAL A 60 -11.35 19.79 -18.11
C VAL A 60 -9.97 19.70 -17.45
N ALA A 61 -8.96 20.39 -18.00
CA ALA A 61 -7.63 20.42 -17.42
C ALA A 61 -7.63 21.03 -15.99
N ASN A 62 -8.37 22.13 -15.77
CA ASN A 62 -8.50 22.75 -14.45
C ASN A 62 -9.16 21.82 -13.43
N VAL A 63 -10.23 21.11 -13.81
CA VAL A 63 -10.90 20.13 -12.94
C VAL A 63 -9.97 18.95 -12.64
N ALA A 64 -9.27 18.44 -13.66
CA ALA A 64 -8.31 17.35 -13.50
C ALA A 64 -7.16 17.72 -12.56
N MET A 65 -6.64 18.95 -12.63
CA MET A 65 -5.62 19.46 -11.71
C MET A 65 -6.15 19.76 -10.31
N ALA A 66 -7.39 20.23 -10.17
CA ALA A 66 -8.00 20.53 -8.87
C ALA A 66 -8.29 19.26 -8.06
N LYS A 67 -8.67 18.16 -8.71
CA LYS A 67 -9.02 16.89 -8.05
C LYS A 67 -7.92 16.35 -7.12
N PRO A 68 -6.65 16.17 -7.55
CA PRO A 68 -5.58 15.69 -6.66
C PRO A 68 -5.22 16.71 -5.58
N ILE A 69 -5.29 18.02 -5.85
CA ILE A 69 -5.06 19.06 -4.81
C ILE A 69 -6.10 18.91 -3.70
N ARG A 70 -7.38 18.81 -4.08
CA ARG A 70 -8.48 18.61 -3.15
C ARG A 70 -8.30 17.32 -2.36
N GLN A 71 -8.10 16.20 -3.07
CA GLN A 71 -7.94 14.88 -2.46
C GLN A 71 -6.75 14.84 -1.50
N LEU A 72 -5.58 15.37 -1.86
CA LEU A 72 -4.40 15.36 -0.99
C LEU A 72 -4.60 16.22 0.26
N THR A 73 -5.28 17.35 0.15
CA THR A 73 -5.55 18.24 1.29
C THR A 73 -6.65 17.67 2.18
N GLU A 74 -7.74 17.14 1.61
CA GLU A 74 -8.86 16.52 2.34
C GLU A 74 -8.48 15.18 2.97
N ASN A 75 -7.65 14.35 2.31
CA ASN A 75 -7.10 13.12 2.89
C ASN A 75 -6.20 13.40 4.10
N LYS A 76 -5.63 14.61 4.19
CA LYS A 76 -4.92 15.10 5.38
C LYS A 76 -5.85 15.74 6.41
N GLY A 77 -7.16 15.77 6.15
CA GLY A 77 -8.19 16.30 7.04
C GLY A 77 -8.35 17.81 7.01
N PHE A 78 -7.80 18.51 6.01
CA PHE A 78 -7.84 19.97 5.94
C PHE A 78 -8.93 20.49 5.02
N ASP A 79 -9.57 21.59 5.41
CA ASP A 79 -10.48 22.36 4.54
C ASP A 79 -9.67 23.14 3.50
N VAL A 80 -9.77 22.72 2.25
CA VAL A 80 -9.11 23.35 1.09
C VAL A 80 -9.43 24.84 0.98
N THR A 81 -10.64 25.27 1.34
CA THR A 81 -11.08 26.67 1.16
C THR A 81 -10.38 27.66 2.09
N LYS A 82 -9.81 27.17 3.21
CA LYS A 82 -9.03 27.97 4.16
C LYS A 82 -7.57 28.17 3.75
N HIS A 83 -7.13 27.52 2.66
CA HIS A 83 -5.75 27.58 2.20
C HIS A 83 -5.53 28.71 1.19
N ASN A 84 -4.27 29.12 1.03
CA ASN A 84 -3.83 29.96 -0.08
C ASN A 84 -3.19 29.07 -1.15
N LEU A 85 -3.49 29.33 -2.42
CA LEU A 85 -2.93 28.58 -3.54
C LEU A 85 -1.57 29.15 -3.93
N ALA A 86 -0.49 28.44 -3.61
CA ALA A 86 0.84 28.76 -4.14
C ALA A 86 0.96 28.17 -5.56
N SER A 87 1.08 29.04 -6.56
CA SER A 87 1.14 28.63 -7.97
C SER A 87 2.51 28.93 -8.58
N PHE A 88 3.11 27.92 -9.22
CA PHE A 88 4.42 28.00 -9.86
C PHE A 88 4.49 27.15 -11.14
N GLY A 89 5.63 27.17 -11.83
CA GLY A 89 5.83 26.59 -13.17
C GLY A 89 5.40 27.54 -14.29
N GLY A 90 5.93 27.33 -15.51
CA GLY A 90 5.72 28.25 -16.64
C GLY A 90 4.25 28.43 -17.07
N ALA A 91 3.40 27.42 -16.85
CA ALA A 91 1.96 27.46 -17.12
C ALA A 91 1.10 27.80 -15.89
N GLY A 92 1.65 27.77 -14.68
CA GLY A 92 0.87 27.90 -13.44
C GLY A 92 0.07 29.19 -13.38
N GLY A 93 0.70 30.32 -13.72
CA GLY A 93 0.06 31.64 -13.76
C GLY A 93 -1.14 31.76 -14.72
N GLN A 94 -1.26 30.88 -15.72
CA GLN A 94 -2.38 30.89 -16.67
C GLN A 94 -3.63 30.21 -16.13
N HIS A 95 -3.46 29.29 -15.18
CA HIS A 95 -4.53 28.46 -14.59
C HIS A 95 -4.86 28.85 -13.15
N ALA A 96 -4.00 29.64 -12.48
CA ALA A 96 -4.07 29.84 -11.04
C ALA A 96 -5.41 30.38 -10.55
N THR A 97 -5.98 31.39 -11.22
CA THR A 97 -7.29 31.95 -10.84
C THR A 97 -8.43 30.95 -11.10
N SER A 98 -8.41 30.23 -12.23
CA SER A 98 -9.43 29.23 -12.53
C SER A 98 -9.39 28.06 -11.52
N LEU A 99 -8.18 27.62 -11.14
CA LEU A 99 -7.97 26.58 -10.13
C LEU A 99 -8.46 27.04 -8.75
N ALA A 100 -8.13 28.27 -8.34
CA ALA A 100 -8.61 28.85 -7.10
C ALA A 100 -10.14 28.90 -7.05
N LYS A 101 -10.81 29.26 -8.15
CA LYS A 101 -12.28 29.21 -8.27
C LYS A 101 -12.84 27.79 -8.09
N VAL A 102 -12.29 26.79 -8.79
CA VAL A 102 -12.72 25.38 -8.67
C VAL A 102 -12.52 24.85 -7.24
N LEU A 103 -11.44 25.26 -6.58
CA LEU A 103 -11.10 24.88 -5.21
C LEU A 103 -11.78 25.74 -4.14
N LYS A 104 -12.49 26.81 -4.51
CA LYS A 104 -13.06 27.83 -3.61
C LYS A 104 -12.01 28.48 -2.68
N ILE A 105 -10.79 28.64 -3.17
CA ILE A 105 -9.69 29.34 -2.48
C ILE A 105 -9.77 30.84 -2.81
N LYS A 106 -9.62 31.70 -1.79
CA LYS A 106 -9.78 33.16 -1.95
C LYS A 106 -8.53 33.87 -2.48
N ARG A 107 -7.34 33.28 -2.31
CA ARG A 107 -6.07 33.94 -2.60
C ARG A 107 -5.06 33.00 -3.27
N VAL A 108 -4.40 33.53 -4.30
CA VAL A 108 -3.28 32.91 -5.01
C VAL A 108 -2.00 33.70 -4.72
N ILE A 109 -0.90 32.99 -4.50
CA ILE A 109 0.44 33.57 -4.31
C ILE A 109 1.35 33.02 -5.40
N ILE A 110 1.97 33.92 -6.17
CA ILE A 110 2.88 33.59 -7.27
C ILE A 110 4.22 34.29 -7.01
N HIS A 111 5.32 33.54 -6.93
CA HIS A 111 6.66 34.14 -6.85
C HIS A 111 7.05 34.69 -8.23
N LYS A 112 7.81 35.80 -8.29
CA LYS A 112 8.26 36.38 -9.59
C LYS A 112 9.16 35.44 -10.40
N TYR A 113 9.78 34.46 -9.75
CA TYR A 113 10.54 33.36 -10.36
C TYR A 113 9.75 32.05 -10.45
N SER A 114 8.41 32.10 -10.48
CA SER A 114 7.53 30.92 -10.51
C SER A 114 7.94 29.87 -11.55
N SER A 115 8.36 30.29 -12.73
CA SER A 115 8.80 29.45 -13.86
C SER A 115 10.07 28.63 -13.57
N ILE A 116 10.93 29.10 -12.66
CA ILE A 116 12.20 28.48 -12.27
C ILE A 116 12.29 28.23 -10.76
N LEU A 117 11.14 28.18 -10.08
CA LEU A 117 11.09 28.19 -8.61
C LEU A 117 11.75 26.95 -7.99
N SER A 118 11.76 25.81 -8.69
CA SER A 118 12.48 24.60 -8.25
C SER A 118 13.99 24.82 -8.21
N ALA A 119 14.58 25.42 -9.24
CA ALA A 119 16.01 25.74 -9.26
C ALA A 119 16.36 26.79 -8.19
N TYR A 120 15.47 27.76 -7.99
CA TYR A 120 15.59 28.75 -6.92
C TYR A 120 15.54 28.09 -5.52
N GLY A 121 14.65 27.13 -5.30
CA GLY A 121 14.55 26.37 -4.05
C GLY A 121 15.80 25.55 -3.75
N ILE A 122 16.40 24.91 -4.76
CA ILE A 122 17.68 24.20 -4.62
C ILE A 122 18.79 25.16 -4.18
N ALA A 123 18.83 26.38 -4.74
CA ALA A 123 19.82 27.38 -4.35
C ALA A 123 19.61 27.97 -2.94
N LEU A 124 18.41 27.82 -2.35
CA LEU A 124 18.07 28.27 -1.00
C LEU A 124 18.22 27.18 0.07
N ALA A 125 18.29 25.91 -0.33
CA ALA A 125 18.30 24.79 0.60
C ALA A 125 19.55 24.85 1.50
N ASP A 126 19.36 24.68 2.80
CA ASP A 126 20.48 24.58 3.73
C ASP A 126 21.30 23.33 3.41
N VAL A 127 22.63 23.48 3.47
CA VAL A 127 23.54 22.36 3.44
C VAL A 127 23.50 21.71 4.81
N VAL A 128 23.24 20.41 4.85
CA VAL A 128 23.08 19.65 6.10
C VAL A 128 24.10 18.52 6.11
N HIS A 129 24.85 18.43 7.20
CA HIS A 129 25.74 17.30 7.49
C HIS A 129 25.44 16.73 8.87
N GLU A 130 25.56 15.42 9.03
CA GLU A 130 25.22 14.72 10.27
C GLU A 130 26.30 13.70 10.64
N GLU A 131 26.72 13.73 11.91
CA GLU A 131 27.64 12.75 12.48
C GLU A 131 26.98 12.04 13.67
N LEU A 132 27.29 10.75 13.84
CA LEU A 132 26.71 9.90 14.87
C LEU A 132 27.80 9.06 15.57
N GLU A 133 27.70 8.93 16.89
CA GLU A 133 28.59 8.09 17.70
C GLU A 133 27.80 7.21 18.68
N PRO A 134 28.05 5.89 18.75
CA PRO A 134 27.49 5.02 19.78
C PRO A 134 27.97 5.38 21.20
N ALA A 135 27.07 5.29 22.19
CA ALA A 135 27.38 5.57 23.58
C ALA A 135 27.04 4.38 24.51
N SER A 136 25.83 3.83 24.42
CA SER A 136 25.31 2.74 25.27
C SER A 136 25.54 2.96 26.77
N VAL A 137 25.24 4.17 27.28
CA VAL A 137 25.44 4.54 28.70
C VAL A 137 24.13 4.88 29.40
N LYS A 138 24.07 4.66 30.72
CA LYS A 138 22.98 5.15 31.56
C LYS A 138 23.02 6.67 31.65
N TYR A 139 21.89 7.34 31.45
CA TYR A 139 21.76 8.78 31.63
C TYR A 139 21.73 9.12 33.14
N THR A 140 22.75 9.82 33.62
CA THR A 140 22.88 10.33 34.99
C THR A 140 23.51 11.72 34.95
N GLU A 141 23.44 12.48 36.05
CA GLU A 141 24.12 13.79 36.13
C GLU A 141 25.63 13.70 35.83
N GLU A 142 26.26 12.59 36.21
CA GLU A 142 27.69 12.32 35.95
C GLU A 142 27.97 12.00 34.47
N SER A 143 27.12 11.18 33.83
CA SER A 143 27.36 10.75 32.44
C SER A 143 27.03 11.82 31.40
N VAL A 144 26.11 12.73 31.71
CA VAL A 144 25.72 13.85 30.82
C VAL A 144 26.91 14.71 30.44
N SER A 145 27.80 15.01 31.39
CA SER A 145 28.98 15.83 31.13
C SER A 145 29.91 15.17 30.09
N SER A 146 30.08 13.84 30.18
CA SER A 146 30.88 13.08 29.22
C SER A 146 30.20 12.99 27.84
N LEU A 147 28.87 12.79 27.80
CA LEU A 147 28.10 12.75 26.56
C LEU A 147 28.12 14.09 25.81
N LEU A 148 27.97 15.20 26.54
CA LEU A 148 28.06 16.54 25.97
C LEU A 148 29.47 16.84 25.44
N GLN A 149 30.51 16.39 26.12
CA GLN A 149 31.88 16.54 25.62
C GLN A 149 32.10 15.82 24.29
N LYS A 150 31.55 14.60 24.14
CA LYS A 150 31.56 13.90 22.85
C LYS A 150 30.79 14.66 21.76
N CYS A 151 29.68 15.31 22.12
CA CYS A 151 28.92 16.13 21.17
C CYS A 151 29.73 17.32 20.65
N GLU A 152 30.56 17.94 21.49
CA GLU A 152 31.44 19.02 21.02
C GLU A 152 32.47 18.50 20.00
N VAL A 153 33.03 17.31 20.20
CA VAL A 153 33.91 16.66 19.20
C VAL A 153 33.16 16.37 17.90
N LEU A 154 31.90 15.91 17.96
CA LEU A 154 31.08 15.69 16.77
C LEU A 154 30.73 17.02 16.07
N LYS A 155 30.45 18.09 16.82
CA LYS A 155 30.23 19.44 16.25
C LYS A 155 31.46 19.91 15.47
N GLU A 156 32.67 19.70 15.98
CA GLU A 156 33.90 20.05 15.26
C GLU A 156 34.01 19.30 13.93
N LYS A 157 33.72 17.99 13.91
CA LYS A 157 33.71 17.20 12.66
C LYS A 157 32.67 17.70 11.67
N VAL A 158 31.43 17.92 12.14
CA VAL A 158 30.34 18.44 11.31
C VAL A 158 30.67 19.84 10.78
N ALA A 159 31.30 20.69 11.59
CA ALA A 159 31.74 22.02 11.19
C ALA A 159 32.75 21.94 10.04
N LEU A 160 33.77 21.08 10.15
CA LEU A 160 34.80 20.90 9.12
C LEU A 160 34.18 20.43 7.79
N GLU A 161 33.25 19.49 7.82
CA GLU A 161 32.56 19.00 6.61
C GLU A 161 31.65 20.07 5.98
N LEU A 162 30.99 20.89 6.81
CA LEU A 162 30.20 22.01 6.31
C LEU A 162 31.09 23.13 5.74
N GLU A 163 32.26 23.38 6.35
CA GLU A 163 33.26 24.33 5.84
C GLU A 163 33.84 23.88 4.49
N ASP A 164 34.12 22.58 4.30
CA ASP A 164 34.56 22.02 3.00
C ASP A 164 33.49 22.20 1.91
N GLN A 165 32.22 22.16 2.31
CA GLN A 165 31.06 22.44 1.45
C GLN A 165 30.76 23.95 1.29
N GLY A 166 31.59 24.83 1.83
CA GLY A 166 31.52 26.28 1.64
C GLY A 166 30.55 27.03 2.58
N VAL A 167 30.14 26.41 3.69
CA VAL A 167 29.30 27.05 4.72
C VAL A 167 30.20 27.79 5.72
N THR A 168 29.98 29.09 5.88
CA THR A 168 30.79 29.93 6.80
C THR A 168 30.23 30.06 8.21
N ALA A 169 28.96 29.69 8.40
CA ALA A 169 28.27 29.74 9.68
C ALA A 169 27.28 28.57 9.75
N SER A 170 27.44 27.76 10.79
CA SER A 170 26.67 26.53 10.97
C SER A 170 25.91 26.58 12.29
N ASP A 171 24.62 26.28 12.24
CA ASP A 171 23.81 25.99 13.41
C ASP A 171 23.86 24.50 13.69
N PHE A 172 24.03 24.12 14.96
CA PHE A 172 24.13 22.74 15.39
C PHE A 172 22.94 22.35 16.26
N GLN A 173 22.40 21.18 16.00
CA GLN A 173 21.38 20.55 16.83
C GLN A 173 21.90 19.19 17.32
N VAL A 174 21.90 19.01 18.64
CA VAL A 174 22.32 17.77 19.30
C VAL A 174 21.10 16.92 19.59
N TYR A 175 21.22 15.61 19.39
CA TYR A 175 20.20 14.64 19.74
C TYR A 175 20.80 13.47 20.51
N PHE A 176 20.10 13.01 21.54
CA PHE A 176 20.38 11.74 22.21
C PHE A 176 19.31 10.72 21.84
N ASN A 177 19.73 9.54 21.40
CA ASN A 177 18.82 8.44 21.17
C ASN A 177 18.61 7.68 22.49
N MET A 178 17.46 7.89 23.14
CA MET A 178 17.21 7.49 24.53
C MET A 178 16.09 6.46 24.64
N GLY A 179 16.21 5.52 25.58
CA GLY A 179 15.10 4.61 25.93
C GLY A 179 15.35 3.85 27.22
N TYR A 180 14.31 3.29 27.82
CA TYR A 180 14.43 2.52 29.05
C TYR A 180 15.34 1.28 28.90
N LYS A 181 16.05 0.91 29.97
CA LYS A 181 16.98 -0.24 30.00
C LYS A 181 16.24 -1.54 29.69
N GLY A 182 16.61 -2.25 28.64
CA GLY A 182 15.89 -3.45 28.18
C GLY A 182 14.56 -3.16 27.48
N SER A 183 14.36 -1.91 27.01
CA SER A 183 13.32 -1.55 26.05
C SER A 183 13.98 -1.34 24.68
N ASP A 184 13.38 -1.91 23.64
CA ASP A 184 13.82 -1.74 22.25
C ASP A 184 13.32 -0.44 21.62
N SER A 185 12.28 0.19 22.19
CA SER A 185 11.81 1.52 21.78
C SER A 185 12.80 2.61 22.22
N LYS A 186 13.44 3.27 21.25
CA LYS A 186 14.31 4.44 21.46
C LYS A 186 13.71 5.69 20.81
N LEU A 187 13.89 6.83 21.45
CA LEU A 187 13.40 8.13 21.01
C LEU A 187 14.58 9.08 20.78
N MET A 188 14.59 9.75 19.64
CA MET A 188 15.59 10.77 19.33
C MET A 188 15.20 12.08 20.02
N ILE A 189 15.87 12.40 21.12
CA ILE A 189 15.58 13.55 21.96
C ILE A 189 16.49 14.70 21.61
N ALA A 190 15.91 15.77 21.08
CA ALA A 190 16.62 16.99 20.75
C ALA A 190 17.03 17.78 22.00
N GLU A 191 18.18 18.46 21.91
CA GLU A 191 18.61 19.45 22.89
C GLU A 191 17.63 20.64 22.89
N ASP A 192 17.18 21.03 24.08
CA ASP A 192 16.41 22.24 24.31
C ASP A 192 17.25 23.29 25.05
N LYS A 193 16.66 24.47 25.32
CA LYS A 193 17.37 25.56 26.03
C LYS A 193 17.80 25.18 27.46
N SER A 194 17.10 24.26 28.11
CA SER A 194 17.45 23.77 29.45
C SER A 194 18.52 22.68 29.44
N LYS A 195 18.83 22.11 28.27
CA LYS A 195 19.71 20.95 28.07
C LYS A 195 19.31 19.74 28.92
N ASN A 196 18.02 19.63 29.28
CA ASN A 196 17.52 18.55 30.12
C ASN A 196 16.94 17.43 29.28
N PHE A 197 17.82 16.62 28.68
CA PHE A 197 17.41 15.51 27.81
C PHE A 197 16.54 14.48 28.53
N LEU A 198 16.71 14.28 29.84
CA LEU A 198 15.89 13.32 30.59
C LEU A 198 14.44 13.79 30.72
N GLN A 199 14.23 15.07 31.04
CA GLN A 199 12.89 15.63 31.09
C GLN A 199 12.24 15.65 29.70
N ASN A 200 13.00 16.07 28.67
CA ASN A 200 12.53 16.04 27.28
C ASN A 200 12.20 14.61 26.83
N PHE A 201 12.98 13.61 27.30
CA PHE A 201 12.70 12.20 27.08
C PHE A 201 11.37 11.81 27.72
N TYR A 202 11.12 12.13 29.00
CA TYR A 202 9.86 11.80 29.65
C TYR A 202 8.66 12.51 29.02
N GLU A 203 8.80 13.76 28.61
CA GLU A 203 7.75 14.50 27.91
C GLU A 203 7.47 13.92 26.53
N THR A 204 8.52 13.59 25.78
CA THR A 204 8.38 12.96 24.46
C THR A 204 7.82 11.54 24.60
N HIS A 205 8.31 10.74 25.54
CA HIS A 205 7.81 9.39 25.79
C HIS A 205 6.35 9.41 26.26
N GLN A 206 5.95 10.34 27.13
CA GLN A 206 4.54 10.53 27.50
C GLN A 206 3.69 10.90 26.28
N ARG A 207 4.20 11.77 25.40
CA ARG A 207 3.47 12.21 24.21
C ARG A 207 3.33 11.12 23.15
N GLU A 208 4.37 10.30 22.96
CA GLU A 208 4.38 9.23 21.95
C GLU A 208 3.72 7.94 22.47
N PHE A 209 3.83 7.62 23.76
CA PHE A 209 3.41 6.34 24.35
C PHE A 209 2.44 6.47 25.53
N SER A 210 2.02 7.65 25.98
CA SER A 210 1.04 7.85 27.09
C SER A 210 1.45 7.34 28.48
N PHE A 211 2.67 6.84 28.66
CA PHE A 211 3.17 6.40 29.97
C PHE A 211 4.63 6.78 30.18
N ASN A 212 5.09 6.71 31.43
CA ASN A 212 6.50 6.80 31.79
C ASN A 212 6.84 5.77 32.86
N ASP A 213 8.00 5.15 32.73
CA ASP A 213 8.56 4.22 33.73
C ASP A 213 9.70 4.88 34.49
N LYS A 214 9.37 5.71 35.49
CA LYS A 214 10.36 6.45 36.28
C LYS A 214 11.23 5.55 37.19
N HIS A 215 10.89 4.27 37.31
CA HIS A 215 11.63 3.30 38.13
C HIS A 215 12.71 2.57 37.33
N ARG A 216 12.70 2.69 36.00
CA ARG A 216 13.63 2.03 35.10
C ARG A 216 14.67 3.01 34.57
N ASP A 217 15.91 2.55 34.53
CA ASP A 217 17.04 3.36 34.05
C ASP A 217 16.85 3.77 32.58
N VAL A 218 17.14 5.03 32.25
CA VAL A 218 17.17 5.51 30.86
C VAL A 218 18.58 5.37 30.29
N ILE A 219 18.69 4.76 29.11
CA ILE A 219 19.94 4.50 28.39
C ILE A 219 20.02 5.39 27.17
N VAL A 220 21.17 6.03 26.96
CA VAL A 220 21.55 6.71 25.71
C VAL A 220 22.27 5.70 24.84
N SER A 221 21.65 5.27 23.74
CA SER A 221 22.22 4.31 22.79
C SER A 221 23.30 4.95 21.93
N ASP A 222 23.02 6.14 21.40
CA ASP A 222 23.90 6.91 20.54
C ASP A 222 23.63 8.41 20.67
N ILE A 223 24.61 9.21 20.24
CA ILE A 223 24.54 10.65 20.15
C ILE A 223 24.67 11.07 18.70
N ARG A 224 23.87 12.06 18.29
CA ARG A 224 23.86 12.59 16.92
C ARG A 224 24.01 14.11 16.97
N VAL A 225 24.84 14.64 16.09
CA VAL A 225 24.94 16.08 15.85
C VAL A 225 24.57 16.34 14.40
N ARG A 226 23.56 17.18 14.20
CA ARG A 226 23.19 17.71 12.89
C ARG A 226 23.67 19.15 12.80
N GLY A 227 24.49 19.44 11.81
CA GLY A 227 24.84 20.80 11.43
C GLY A 227 24.04 21.20 10.21
N SER A 228 23.56 22.43 10.20
CA SER A 228 22.94 23.05 9.04
C SER A 228 23.51 24.44 8.86
N GLY A 229 23.76 24.83 7.61
CA GLY A 229 24.08 26.22 7.32
C GLY A 229 23.83 26.55 5.87
N ASN A 230 23.80 27.85 5.59
CA ASN A 230 23.49 28.35 4.27
C ASN A 230 24.79 28.75 3.55
N ALA A 231 25.08 28.09 2.43
CA ALA A 231 26.15 28.52 1.53
C ALA A 231 25.72 29.73 0.66
N GLY A 232 24.42 29.99 0.57
CA GLY A 232 23.81 31.08 -0.18
C GLY A 232 23.74 32.40 0.61
N LYS A 233 23.91 33.53 -0.10
CA LYS A 233 23.72 34.88 0.45
C LYS A 233 22.29 35.41 0.29
N ILE A 234 21.33 34.56 -0.07
CA ILE A 234 19.99 34.98 -0.48
C ILE A 234 19.05 34.94 0.73
N THR A 235 18.66 36.11 1.23
CA THR A 235 17.67 36.22 2.32
C THR A 235 16.25 36.25 1.74
N GLU A 236 15.41 35.28 2.11
CA GLU A 236 14.04 35.19 1.62
C GLU A 236 13.08 36.17 2.34
N ARG A 237 12.01 36.58 1.64
CA ARG A 237 11.01 37.52 2.18
C ARG A 237 9.62 36.89 2.21
N SER A 238 8.92 37.10 3.32
CA SER A 238 7.52 36.68 3.44
C SER A 238 6.60 37.59 2.64
N ALA A 239 5.83 37.02 1.71
CA ALA A 239 4.81 37.72 0.95
C ALA A 239 3.79 38.45 1.86
N TYR A 240 3.44 37.86 3.02
CA TYR A 240 2.53 38.48 3.97
C TYR A 240 3.13 39.71 4.65
N LYS A 241 4.42 39.66 5.01
CA LYS A 241 5.12 40.82 5.60
C LYS A 241 5.25 41.96 4.59
N ASP A 242 5.52 41.62 3.32
CA ASP A 242 5.60 42.61 2.25
C ASP A 242 4.22 43.23 1.97
N LEU A 243 3.17 42.41 1.91
CA LEU A 243 1.79 42.87 1.72
C LEU A 243 1.35 43.81 2.85
N ALA A 244 1.64 43.47 4.10
CA ALA A 244 1.27 44.29 5.26
C ALA A 244 1.98 45.67 5.31
N LYS A 245 3.14 45.81 4.64
CA LYS A 245 3.92 47.05 4.60
C LYS A 245 3.61 47.94 3.40
N ILE A 246 2.97 47.39 2.38
CA ILE A 246 2.72 48.07 1.12
C ILE A 246 1.39 48.82 1.17
N SER A 247 1.36 50.04 0.62
CA SER A 247 0.13 50.78 0.38
C SER A 247 -0.37 50.50 -1.05
N PRO A 248 -1.49 49.80 -1.23
CA PRO A 248 -2.01 49.45 -2.55
C PRO A 248 -2.39 50.71 -3.34
N LYS A 249 -2.02 50.76 -4.61
CA LYS A 249 -2.33 51.83 -5.57
C LYS A 249 -2.82 51.23 -6.87
N VAL A 250 -3.99 51.63 -7.32
CA VAL A 250 -4.52 51.19 -8.63
C VAL A 250 -3.55 51.61 -9.73
N VAL A 251 -3.32 50.72 -10.70
CA VAL A 251 -2.43 50.95 -11.85
C VAL A 251 -2.76 52.27 -12.56
N ALA A 252 -1.74 53.06 -12.88
CA ALA A 252 -1.92 54.33 -13.56
C ALA A 252 -2.26 54.12 -15.04
N PRO A 253 -3.13 54.97 -15.65
CA PRO A 253 -3.44 54.89 -17.07
C PRO A 253 -2.20 55.09 -17.95
N GLY A 254 -2.08 54.32 -19.04
CA GLY A 254 -0.99 54.44 -20.02
C GLY A 254 0.25 53.59 -19.72
N ILE A 255 0.24 52.77 -18.66
CA ILE A 255 1.30 51.79 -18.37
C ILE A 255 1.11 50.51 -19.21
N GLU A 256 -0.13 50.19 -19.57
CA GLU A 256 -0.47 49.06 -20.43
C GLU A 256 0.26 49.14 -21.78
N LYS A 257 0.81 48.01 -22.23
CA LYS A 257 1.54 47.94 -23.52
C LYS A 257 0.61 47.77 -24.70
N SER A 258 -0.46 47.02 -24.49
CA SER A 258 -1.45 46.69 -25.50
C SER A 258 -2.73 46.20 -24.83
N LYS A 259 -3.74 45.95 -25.66
CA LYS A 259 -4.99 45.31 -25.30
C LYS A 259 -5.12 44.04 -26.12
N SER A 260 -5.55 42.96 -25.49
CA SER A 260 -5.78 41.68 -26.16
C SER A 260 -7.20 41.19 -25.91
N SER A 261 -7.77 40.47 -26.87
CA SER A 261 -9.07 39.84 -26.72
C SER A 261 -8.91 38.44 -26.14
N VAL A 262 -9.44 38.22 -24.93
CA VAL A 262 -9.34 36.95 -24.21
C VAL A 262 -10.73 36.33 -24.06
N TYR A 263 -10.85 35.03 -24.31
CA TYR A 263 -12.11 34.31 -24.25
C TYR A 263 -12.33 33.68 -22.87
N PHE A 264 -13.41 34.06 -22.18
CA PHE A 264 -13.83 33.56 -20.87
C PHE A 264 -15.22 32.92 -20.92
N GLU A 265 -15.70 32.40 -19.78
CA GLU A 265 -17.12 32.03 -19.62
C GLU A 265 -17.98 33.30 -19.76
N GLY A 266 -18.72 33.39 -20.88
CA GLY A 266 -19.48 34.59 -21.26
C GLY A 266 -18.99 35.27 -22.54
N GLY A 267 -17.87 34.82 -23.12
CA GLY A 267 -17.37 35.27 -24.42
C GLY A 267 -16.07 36.07 -24.35
N PHE A 268 -15.79 36.82 -25.42
CA PHE A 268 -14.59 37.66 -25.51
C PHE A 268 -14.71 38.89 -24.60
N GLN A 269 -13.64 39.14 -23.85
CA GLN A 269 -13.45 40.37 -23.09
C GLN A 269 -12.09 40.97 -23.42
N GLU A 270 -12.01 42.30 -23.37
CA GLU A 270 -10.76 43.02 -23.60
C GLU A 270 -9.92 42.99 -22.32
N ALA A 271 -8.71 42.42 -22.39
CA ALA A 271 -7.75 42.35 -21.29
C ALA A 271 -6.57 43.28 -21.54
N ASN A 272 -6.23 44.11 -20.56
CA ASN A 272 -5.03 44.95 -20.63
C ASN A 272 -3.77 44.09 -20.47
N VAL A 273 -2.73 44.39 -21.25
CA VAL A 273 -1.45 43.68 -21.22
C VAL A 273 -0.39 44.53 -20.53
N TYR A 274 0.20 43.98 -19.48
CA TYR A 274 1.26 44.62 -18.70
C TYR A 274 2.53 43.77 -18.70
N LEU A 275 3.69 44.41 -18.68
CA LEU A 275 4.96 43.74 -18.41
C LEU A 275 5.26 43.83 -16.91
N LEU A 276 5.49 42.68 -16.26
CA LEU A 276 5.67 42.62 -14.81
C LEU A 276 6.85 43.47 -14.31
N ASN A 277 7.88 43.62 -15.14
CA ASN A 277 9.08 44.42 -14.83
C ASN A 277 8.83 45.94 -14.88
N ASP A 278 7.74 46.38 -15.51
CA ASP A 278 7.37 47.79 -15.62
C ASP A 278 6.42 48.25 -14.49
N LEU A 279 6.07 47.34 -13.58
CA LEU A 279 5.11 47.58 -12.50
C LEU A 279 5.83 47.79 -11.16
N ASP A 280 5.52 48.90 -10.50
CA ASP A 280 6.03 49.19 -9.16
C ASP A 280 5.37 48.31 -8.09
N SER A 281 6.09 48.04 -7.00
CA SER A 281 5.49 47.38 -5.82
C SER A 281 4.35 48.22 -5.24
N GLY A 282 3.26 47.53 -4.90
CA GLY A 282 2.00 48.14 -4.47
C GLY A 282 1.01 48.42 -5.59
N THR A 283 1.39 48.22 -6.85
CA THR A 283 0.46 48.35 -7.97
C THR A 283 -0.64 47.28 -7.91
N VAL A 284 -1.88 47.70 -8.04
CA VAL A 284 -3.08 46.84 -8.09
C VAL A 284 -3.67 46.89 -9.50
N ILE A 285 -3.85 45.71 -10.11
CA ILE A 285 -4.38 45.53 -11.46
C ILE A 285 -5.70 44.75 -11.37
N PRO A 286 -6.84 45.35 -11.75
CA PRO A 286 -8.10 44.62 -11.83
C PRO A 286 -8.11 43.68 -13.05
N GLY A 287 -8.75 42.51 -12.92
CA GLY A 287 -9.04 41.63 -14.05
C GLY A 287 -10.22 42.16 -14.90
N PRO A 288 -10.28 41.82 -16.21
CA PRO A 288 -9.39 40.93 -16.94
C PRO A 288 -8.05 41.60 -17.35
N ALA A 289 -6.93 40.93 -17.08
CA ALA A 289 -5.59 41.41 -17.47
C ALA A 289 -4.61 40.27 -17.72
N LEU A 290 -3.61 40.52 -18.59
CA LEU A 290 -2.46 39.66 -18.81
C LEU A 290 -1.21 40.37 -18.26
N VAL A 291 -0.56 39.76 -17.27
CA VAL A 291 0.70 40.27 -16.71
C VAL A 291 1.81 39.31 -17.09
N ILE A 292 2.74 39.78 -17.93
CA ILE A 292 3.72 38.94 -18.64
C ILE A 292 5.13 39.29 -18.18
N ASP A 293 5.97 38.27 -18.00
CA ASP A 293 7.43 38.44 -17.95
C ASP A 293 8.11 37.52 -18.99
N SER A 294 9.44 37.50 -19.02
CA SER A 294 10.21 36.70 -19.98
C SER A 294 10.05 35.18 -19.84
N THR A 295 9.37 34.70 -18.79
CA THR A 295 9.31 33.29 -18.40
C THR A 295 7.90 32.78 -18.06
N GLN A 296 6.92 33.66 -17.84
CA GLN A 296 5.55 33.29 -17.48
C GLN A 296 4.52 34.31 -18.00
N THR A 297 3.28 33.85 -18.11
CA THR A 297 2.10 34.68 -18.33
C THR A 297 1.12 34.45 -17.18
N ILE A 298 0.79 35.52 -16.46
CA ILE A 298 -0.18 35.51 -15.37
C ILE A 298 -1.50 36.06 -15.91
N LEU A 299 -2.54 35.23 -15.90
CA LEU A 299 -3.89 35.63 -16.29
C LEU A 299 -4.68 36.05 -15.05
N VAL A 300 -5.05 37.33 -14.98
CA VAL A 300 -5.98 37.85 -13.99
C VAL A 300 -7.37 37.79 -14.60
N GLU A 301 -8.19 36.82 -14.19
CA GLU A 301 -9.56 36.68 -14.71
C GLU A 301 -10.51 37.76 -14.17
N PRO A 302 -11.67 37.99 -14.82
CA PRO A 302 -12.72 38.85 -14.26
C PRO A 302 -13.10 38.49 -12.81
N ASN A 303 -13.49 39.50 -12.02
CA ASN A 303 -13.79 39.41 -10.59
C ASN A 303 -12.60 38.94 -9.74
N SER A 304 -11.39 39.36 -10.12
CA SER A 304 -10.20 39.22 -9.29
C SER A 304 -9.27 40.40 -9.51
N HIS A 305 -8.35 40.63 -8.58
CA HIS A 305 -7.36 41.70 -8.69
C HIS A 305 -5.99 41.20 -8.25
N LEU A 306 -4.97 41.70 -8.95
CA LEU A 306 -3.58 41.35 -8.76
C LEU A 306 -2.85 42.48 -8.04
N THR A 307 -2.12 42.18 -6.97
CA THR A 307 -1.24 43.11 -6.25
C THR A 307 0.22 42.72 -6.45
N VAL A 308 1.02 43.65 -6.96
CA VAL A 308 2.47 43.46 -7.16
C VAL A 308 3.22 43.70 -5.84
N LEU A 309 4.01 42.73 -5.41
CA LEU A 309 4.92 42.84 -4.27
C LEU A 309 6.38 42.84 -4.75
N PRO A 310 7.38 43.05 -3.86
CA PRO A 310 8.78 43.10 -4.26
C PRO A 310 9.24 41.80 -4.94
N ARG A 311 8.89 40.65 -4.35
CA ARG A 311 9.27 39.30 -4.84
C ARG A 311 8.11 38.42 -5.30
N HIS A 312 6.88 38.81 -4.98
CA HIS A 312 5.68 38.03 -5.23
C HIS A 312 4.65 38.84 -5.99
N VAL A 313 3.63 38.15 -6.46
CA VAL A 313 2.39 38.68 -6.96
C VAL A 313 1.27 37.95 -6.22
N ILE A 314 0.30 38.68 -5.71
CA ILE A 314 -0.87 38.13 -5.03
C ILE A 314 -2.09 38.37 -5.91
N ILE A 315 -2.92 37.35 -6.11
CA ILE A 315 -4.22 37.50 -6.76
C ILE A 315 -5.28 37.18 -5.72
N ASP A 316 -6.14 38.17 -5.45
CA ASP A 316 -7.29 38.02 -4.58
C ASP A 316 -8.55 37.91 -5.44
N LEU A 317 -9.38 36.91 -5.16
CA LEU A 317 -10.65 36.67 -5.84
C LEU A 317 -11.75 37.41 -5.09
N ASP A 318 -12.58 38.17 -5.82
CA ASP A 318 -13.68 38.90 -5.21
C ASP A 318 -14.77 37.90 -4.79
N GLU A 319 -15.37 38.09 -3.61
CA GLU A 319 -16.48 37.24 -3.16
C GLU A 319 -17.68 37.45 -4.11
N SER A 320 -18.04 36.43 -4.88
CA SER A 320 -19.38 36.36 -5.44
C SER A 320 -20.37 36.43 -4.28
N GLN A 321 -21.37 37.32 -4.37
CA GLN A 321 -22.48 37.45 -3.42
C GLN A 321 -23.36 36.19 -3.36
N SER A 322 -22.80 35.05 -2.94
CA SER A 322 -23.54 33.94 -2.35
C SER A 322 -23.30 34.04 -0.85
N SER A 323 -24.16 34.81 -0.21
CA SER A 323 -24.29 34.94 1.23
C SER A 323 -24.08 33.59 1.94
N GLN A 324 -23.00 33.48 2.72
CA GLN A 324 -22.98 32.59 3.87
C GLN A 324 -23.97 33.16 4.89
N GLU A 325 -25.25 32.86 4.71
CA GLU A 325 -26.17 32.82 5.84
C GLU A 325 -25.62 31.75 6.79
N LYS A 326 -25.19 32.20 7.98
CA LYS A 326 -25.12 31.34 9.15
C LYS A 326 -26.56 30.93 9.46
N ASP A 327 -27.03 29.89 8.79
CA ASP A 327 -28.34 29.33 9.05
C ASP A 327 -28.29 28.68 10.43
N ALA A 328 -29.20 29.09 11.31
CA ALA A 328 -29.32 28.59 12.67
C ALA A 328 -29.89 27.16 12.74
N ASP A 329 -30.21 26.56 11.59
CA ASP A 329 -30.47 25.14 11.42
C ASP A 329 -29.21 24.46 10.87
N LEU A 330 -28.51 23.67 11.70
CA LEU A 330 -27.44 22.77 11.28
C LEU A 330 -28.00 21.72 10.30
N LYS A 331 -28.04 22.05 9.01
CA LYS A 331 -28.24 21.08 7.93
C LYS A 331 -26.90 20.49 7.55
N ILE A 332 -26.86 19.17 7.31
CA ILE A 332 -25.64 18.47 6.89
C ILE A 332 -25.18 19.05 5.55
N ASP A 333 -24.02 19.71 5.54
CA ASP A 333 -23.33 20.08 4.30
C ASP A 333 -22.58 18.84 3.76
N PRO A 334 -22.89 18.33 2.56
CA PRO A 334 -22.21 17.18 1.97
C PRO A 334 -20.70 17.34 1.85
N VAL A 335 -20.20 18.57 1.67
CA VAL A 335 -18.76 18.84 1.59
C VAL A 335 -18.12 18.66 2.96
N GLN A 336 -18.68 19.30 4.00
CA GLN A 336 -18.17 19.16 5.36
C GLN A 336 -18.29 17.72 5.86
N LEU A 337 -19.37 17.02 5.50
CA LEU A 337 -19.56 15.59 5.80
C LEU A 337 -18.41 14.75 5.23
N SER A 338 -18.02 15.00 3.98
CA SER A 338 -16.90 14.32 3.33
C SER A 338 -15.56 14.69 4.00
N VAL A 339 -15.34 15.96 4.36
CA VAL A 339 -14.14 16.40 5.08
C VAL A 339 -13.99 15.67 6.42
N PHE A 340 -15.04 15.61 7.24
CA PHE A 340 -14.98 14.90 8.52
C PHE A 340 -14.82 13.37 8.33
N ALA A 341 -15.47 12.78 7.32
CA ALA A 341 -15.30 11.36 7.00
C ALA A 341 -13.84 11.02 6.66
N HIS A 342 -13.20 11.79 5.78
CA HIS A 342 -11.79 11.62 5.44
C HIS A 342 -10.88 11.94 6.62
N ARG A 343 -11.20 12.93 7.45
CA ARG A 343 -10.40 13.27 8.62
C ARG A 343 -10.38 12.14 9.64
N PHE A 344 -11.54 11.58 10.00
CA PHE A 344 -11.60 10.44 10.92
C PHE A 344 -10.90 9.20 10.35
N MET A 345 -11.03 8.94 9.04
CA MET A 345 -10.29 7.86 8.38
C MET A 345 -8.78 8.07 8.44
N SER A 346 -8.32 9.29 8.12
CA SER A 346 -6.90 9.68 8.15
C SER A 346 -6.26 9.50 9.54
N ILE A 347 -7.03 9.75 10.61
CA ILE A 347 -6.59 9.46 11.98
C ILE A 347 -6.39 7.96 12.16
N ALA A 348 -7.37 7.13 11.79
CA ALA A 348 -7.25 5.67 11.89
C ALA A 348 -6.07 5.12 11.06
N GLU A 349 -5.86 5.64 9.85
CA GLU A 349 -4.71 5.28 8.99
C GLU A 349 -3.36 5.72 9.59
N SER A 350 -3.32 6.89 10.22
CA SER A 350 -2.12 7.35 10.92
C SER A 350 -1.81 6.49 12.14
N MET A 351 -2.83 6.02 12.87
CA MET A 351 -2.64 5.06 13.96
C MET A 351 -2.05 3.75 13.42
N CYS A 352 -2.61 3.21 12.33
CA CYS A 352 -2.09 2.01 11.66
C CYS A 352 -0.63 2.14 11.24
N THR A 353 -0.28 3.29 10.63
CA THR A 353 1.10 3.58 10.20
C THR A 353 2.06 3.62 11.39
N THR A 354 1.64 4.19 12.52
CA THR A 354 2.43 4.20 13.75
C THR A 354 2.63 2.78 14.29
N LEU A 355 1.55 1.99 14.37
CA LEU A 355 1.60 0.61 14.84
C LEU A 355 2.60 -0.23 14.03
N GLN A 356 2.46 -0.22 12.70
CA GLN A 356 3.34 -0.98 11.78
C GLN A 356 4.82 -0.61 11.93
N LYS A 357 5.12 0.69 12.13
CA LYS A 357 6.51 1.18 12.23
C LYS A 357 7.18 0.78 13.53
N ILE A 358 6.42 0.70 14.63
CA ILE A 358 6.94 0.48 15.98
C ILE A 358 6.95 -1.01 16.34
N SER A 359 5.98 -1.78 15.85
CA SER A 359 5.87 -3.22 16.14
C SER A 359 7.13 -3.99 15.73
N VAL A 360 7.42 -5.06 16.47
CA VAL A 360 8.59 -5.92 16.22
C VAL A 360 8.21 -7.26 15.60
N SER A 361 6.99 -7.76 15.85
CA SER A 361 6.57 -9.03 15.25
C SER A 361 6.31 -8.91 13.75
N ALA A 362 6.69 -9.96 13.01
CA ALA A 362 6.47 -10.04 11.56
C ALA A 362 4.98 -9.97 11.20
N ASN A 363 4.10 -10.54 12.04
CA ASN A 363 2.65 -10.51 11.83
C ASN A 363 2.08 -9.09 11.77
N ILE A 364 2.55 -8.19 12.65
CA ILE A 364 2.10 -6.80 12.65
C ILE A 364 2.87 -6.00 11.61
N LYS A 365 4.21 -6.09 11.61
CA LYS A 365 5.09 -5.23 10.81
C LYS A 365 5.02 -5.51 9.31
N GLU A 366 5.05 -6.79 8.94
CA GLU A 366 5.19 -7.25 7.55
C GLU A 366 3.87 -7.75 6.98
N ARG A 367 3.15 -8.62 7.71
CA ARG A 367 1.86 -9.17 7.28
C ARG A 367 0.70 -8.19 7.44
N MET A 368 0.88 -7.13 8.24
CA MET A 368 -0.12 -6.11 8.53
C MET A 368 -1.42 -6.67 9.11
N ASP A 369 -1.29 -7.71 9.94
CA ASP A 369 -2.41 -8.37 10.62
C ASP A 369 -2.83 -7.59 11.88
N PHE A 370 -3.31 -6.36 11.67
CA PHE A 370 -3.77 -5.45 12.71
C PHE A 370 -4.81 -4.48 12.15
N SER A 371 -5.54 -3.77 13.00
CA SER A 371 -6.42 -2.65 12.60
C SER A 371 -6.52 -1.60 13.69
N CYS A 372 -6.72 -0.35 13.28
CA CYS A 372 -6.95 0.77 14.18
C CYS A 372 -8.27 1.45 13.86
N ALA A 373 -8.99 1.89 14.89
CA ALA A 373 -10.33 2.41 14.75
C ALA A 373 -10.66 3.49 15.80
N LEU A 374 -11.61 4.35 15.43
CA LEU A 374 -12.21 5.37 16.28
C LEU A 374 -13.64 4.97 16.63
N PHE A 375 -14.04 5.26 17.86
CA PHE A 375 -15.37 4.95 18.38
C PHE A 375 -15.98 6.17 19.07
N ASP A 376 -17.30 6.30 19.01
CA ASP A 376 -18.03 7.37 19.70
C ASP A 376 -18.08 7.13 21.23
N GLU A 377 -18.69 8.07 21.96
CA GLU A 377 -18.77 8.04 23.44
C GLU A 377 -19.48 6.79 24.02
N VAL A 378 -20.25 6.06 23.21
CA VAL A 378 -20.89 4.79 23.62
C VAL A 378 -20.24 3.56 22.97
N GLY A 379 -19.10 3.73 22.31
CA GLY A 379 -18.31 2.65 21.72
C GLY A 379 -18.79 2.18 20.34
N ASN A 380 -19.62 2.93 19.61
CA ASN A 380 -19.96 2.61 18.23
C ASN A 380 -18.79 2.95 17.29
N LEU A 381 -18.55 2.12 16.28
CA LEU A 381 -17.51 2.39 15.29
C LEU A 381 -17.80 3.68 14.50
N VAL A 382 -16.84 4.60 14.44
CA VAL A 382 -16.90 5.86 13.67
C VAL A 382 -16.07 5.77 12.39
N ALA A 383 -14.84 5.26 12.48
CA ALA A 383 -13.94 5.06 11.35
C ALA A 383 -12.97 3.92 11.62
N ASN A 384 -12.56 3.20 10.59
CA ASN A 384 -11.63 2.08 10.66
C ASN A 384 -10.75 2.02 9.41
N ALA A 385 -9.43 1.96 9.61
CA ALA A 385 -8.48 1.76 8.53
C ALA A 385 -8.51 0.29 8.04
N PRO A 386 -8.82 0.03 6.76
CA PRO A 386 -9.16 -1.31 6.26
C PRO A 386 -7.90 -2.16 6.02
N ALA A 387 -7.39 -2.82 7.06
CA ALA A 387 -6.29 -3.79 6.94
C ALA A 387 -6.80 -5.25 7.01
N VAL A 388 -7.61 -5.60 8.03
CA VAL A 388 -8.11 -6.97 8.21
C VAL A 388 -9.64 -6.98 8.36
N PRO A 389 -10.40 -7.61 7.45
CA PRO A 389 -11.86 -7.58 7.48
C PRO A 389 -12.51 -8.11 8.77
N VAL A 390 -11.91 -9.09 9.45
CA VAL A 390 -12.49 -9.67 10.68
C VAL A 390 -12.44 -8.71 11.88
N HIS A 391 -11.59 -7.69 11.83
CA HIS A 391 -11.54 -6.63 12.84
C HIS A 391 -12.66 -5.59 12.66
N LEU A 392 -13.31 -5.57 11.49
CA LEU A 392 -14.42 -4.66 11.21
C LEU A 392 -15.62 -4.98 12.10
N SER A 393 -16.18 -3.95 12.73
CA SER A 393 -17.31 -4.03 13.68
C SER A 393 -17.08 -4.88 14.94
N SER A 394 -16.25 -5.93 14.91
CA SER A 394 -15.96 -6.79 16.06
C SER A 394 -15.30 -6.01 17.22
N MET A 395 -14.45 -5.03 16.90
CA MET A 395 -13.83 -4.15 17.89
C MET A 395 -14.85 -3.27 18.64
N SER A 396 -15.95 -2.82 18.00
CA SER A 396 -16.92 -1.93 18.67
C SER A 396 -17.62 -2.65 19.81
N PHE A 397 -17.90 -3.94 19.67
CA PHE A 397 -18.45 -4.75 20.74
C PHE A 397 -17.46 -4.98 21.88
N ALA A 398 -16.15 -5.12 21.60
CA ALA A 398 -15.12 -5.21 22.62
C ALA A 398 -15.02 -3.90 23.41
N VAL A 399 -15.02 -2.76 22.71
CA VAL A 399 -15.04 -1.42 23.33
C VAL A 399 -16.28 -1.25 24.21
N LYS A 400 -17.48 -1.55 23.69
CA LYS A 400 -18.75 -1.51 24.46
C LYS A 400 -18.70 -2.39 25.71
N TYR A 401 -18.11 -3.59 25.60
CA TYR A 401 -17.94 -4.47 26.74
C TYR A 401 -17.05 -3.82 27.81
N GLN A 402 -15.90 -3.24 27.43
CA GLN A 402 -15.00 -2.59 28.38
C GLN A 402 -15.63 -1.36 29.04
N ILE A 403 -16.36 -0.52 28.27
CA ILE A 403 -17.09 0.63 28.81
C ILE A 403 -18.04 0.18 29.92
N ASN A 404 -18.85 -0.85 29.65
CA ASN A 404 -19.79 -1.38 30.62
C ASN A 404 -19.11 -2.07 31.81
N HIS A 405 -17.97 -2.73 31.59
CA HIS A 405 -17.23 -3.41 32.64
C HIS A 405 -16.61 -2.43 33.64
N TRP A 406 -15.98 -1.37 33.15
CA TRP A 406 -15.29 -0.39 33.99
C TRP A 406 -16.22 0.67 34.59
N GLY A 407 -17.32 1.02 33.90
CA GLY A 407 -18.32 1.96 34.39
C GLY A 407 -17.70 3.28 34.85
N ASP A 408 -17.91 3.64 36.12
CA ASP A 408 -17.42 4.89 36.69
C ASP A 408 -15.92 4.88 37.08
N ASP A 409 -15.20 3.75 36.96
CA ASP A 409 -13.75 3.66 37.24
C ASP A 409 -12.87 3.96 36.01
N ILE A 410 -13.45 4.59 34.97
CA ILE A 410 -12.73 5.04 33.79
C ILE A 410 -12.08 6.41 34.08
N LYS A 411 -10.75 6.48 33.96
CA LYS A 411 -9.98 7.72 34.18
C LYS A 411 -9.20 8.11 32.94
N GLU A 412 -8.89 9.40 32.83
CA GLU A 412 -8.01 9.91 31.79
C GLU A 412 -6.61 9.29 31.92
N GLY A 413 -6.07 8.77 30.81
CA GLY A 413 -4.80 8.05 30.78
C GLY A 413 -4.87 6.56 31.12
N ASP A 414 -6.04 6.00 31.43
CA ASP A 414 -6.21 4.54 31.50
C ASP A 414 -6.12 3.92 30.10
N ILE A 415 -5.45 2.78 29.98
CA ILE A 415 -5.42 1.98 28.74
C ILE A 415 -5.76 0.54 29.09
N TRP A 416 -6.67 -0.05 28.32
CA TRP A 416 -7.18 -1.39 28.57
C TRP A 416 -6.72 -2.37 27.50
N ALA A 417 -6.58 -3.64 27.87
CA ALA A 417 -6.32 -4.74 26.96
C ALA A 417 -7.37 -5.85 27.14
N THR A 418 -7.82 -6.44 26.03
CA THR A 418 -8.73 -7.60 26.01
C THR A 418 -8.50 -8.47 24.77
N ASN A 419 -8.62 -9.78 24.91
CA ASN A 419 -8.59 -10.73 23.80
C ASN A 419 -9.59 -11.90 23.95
N HIS A 420 -10.20 -12.05 25.13
CA HIS A 420 -11.04 -13.22 25.42
C HIS A 420 -12.37 -13.15 24.63
N PRO A 421 -12.85 -14.27 24.05
CA PRO A 421 -14.15 -14.34 23.37
C PRO A 421 -15.35 -13.78 24.16
N LYS A 422 -15.38 -13.96 25.49
CA LYS A 422 -16.41 -13.41 26.38
C LYS A 422 -16.48 -11.88 26.33
N ALA A 423 -15.35 -11.23 26.11
CA ALA A 423 -15.22 -9.79 25.95
C ALA A 423 -15.16 -9.37 24.46
N MET A 424 -15.70 -10.20 23.56
CA MET A 424 -15.78 -9.93 22.12
C MET A 424 -14.43 -9.92 21.40
N GLY A 425 -13.44 -10.65 21.94
CA GLY A 425 -12.26 -11.06 21.18
C GLY A 425 -12.62 -12.00 20.03
N THR A 426 -11.87 -11.91 18.93
CA THR A 426 -12.04 -12.73 17.72
C THR A 426 -11.31 -14.07 17.84
N HIS A 427 -10.09 -14.05 18.34
CA HIS A 427 -9.34 -15.19 18.88
C HIS A 427 -8.28 -14.65 19.85
N LEU A 428 -7.56 -15.52 20.58
CA LEU A 428 -6.61 -15.05 21.61
C LEU A 428 -5.43 -14.21 21.07
N PRO A 429 -4.83 -14.52 19.91
CA PRO A 429 -3.71 -13.73 19.38
C PRO A 429 -4.07 -12.27 19.04
N ASP A 430 -5.34 -11.99 18.76
CA ASP A 430 -5.84 -10.64 18.49
C ASP A 430 -6.07 -9.89 19.79
N ILE A 431 -5.03 -9.21 20.27
CA ILE A 431 -5.13 -8.36 21.46
C ILE A 431 -5.74 -7.03 21.03
N THR A 432 -6.78 -6.58 21.73
CA THR A 432 -7.40 -5.26 21.52
C THR A 432 -6.98 -4.32 22.63
N VAL A 433 -6.24 -3.26 22.28
CA VAL A 433 -5.84 -2.20 23.18
C VAL A 433 -6.74 -0.97 22.99
N ILE A 434 -7.37 -0.50 24.06
CA ILE A 434 -8.43 0.52 24.02
C ILE A 434 -8.05 1.69 24.92
N SER A 435 -8.21 2.92 24.42
CA SER A 435 -7.90 4.15 25.15
C SER A 435 -9.07 5.15 25.07
N PRO A 436 -9.56 5.69 26.21
CA PRO A 436 -10.57 6.74 26.22
C PRO A 436 -9.98 8.08 25.81
N VAL A 437 -10.75 8.86 25.04
CA VAL A 437 -10.38 10.22 24.62
C VAL A 437 -11.23 11.23 25.39
N PHE A 438 -10.58 11.95 26.29
CA PHE A 438 -11.21 13.01 27.08
C PHE A 438 -11.09 14.35 26.35
N VAL A 439 -12.21 15.06 26.23
CA VAL A 439 -12.30 16.44 25.74
C VAL A 439 -13.21 17.20 26.70
N ASP A 440 -12.74 18.34 27.20
CA ASP A 440 -13.42 19.14 28.22
C ASP A 440 -13.82 18.33 29.47
N GLY A 441 -12.93 17.44 29.93
CA GLY A 441 -13.13 16.61 31.13
C GLY A 441 -14.20 15.52 30.97
N LYS A 442 -14.65 15.23 29.74
CA LYS A 442 -15.62 14.18 29.46
C LYS A 442 -15.11 13.29 28.33
N ILE A 443 -15.50 12.02 28.36
CA ILE A 443 -15.21 11.11 27.25
C ILE A 443 -16.06 11.54 26.04
N ARG A 444 -15.41 11.71 24.88
CA ARG A 444 -16.09 12.00 23.60
C ARG A 444 -15.88 10.91 22.58
N PHE A 445 -14.74 10.24 22.65
CA PHE A 445 -14.34 9.17 21.75
C PHE A 445 -13.62 8.09 22.53
N TYR A 446 -13.51 6.92 21.93
CA TYR A 446 -12.48 5.95 22.23
C TYR A 446 -11.65 5.70 20.98
N VAL A 447 -10.39 5.34 21.16
CA VAL A 447 -9.55 4.81 20.10
C VAL A 447 -9.15 3.39 20.48
N ALA A 448 -9.04 2.50 19.49
CA ALA A 448 -8.53 1.18 19.74
C ALA A 448 -7.67 0.68 18.59
N SER A 449 -6.70 -0.14 18.94
CA SER A 449 -5.91 -0.98 18.06
C SER A 449 -6.22 -2.44 18.39
N ARG A 450 -6.21 -3.28 17.36
CA ARG A 450 -6.24 -4.73 17.51
C ARG A 450 -5.12 -5.30 16.66
N ALA A 451 -4.24 -6.08 17.25
CA ALA A 451 -3.09 -6.65 16.54
C ALA A 451 -2.91 -8.14 16.83
N HIS A 452 -2.55 -8.91 15.80
CA HIS A 452 -2.27 -10.34 15.93
C HIS A 452 -0.82 -10.53 16.40
N HIS A 453 -0.64 -10.94 17.66
CA HIS A 453 0.66 -11.29 18.19
C HIS A 453 1.12 -12.66 17.65
N ALA A 454 2.34 -12.72 17.12
CA ALA A 454 2.87 -13.94 16.49
C ALA A 454 2.97 -15.15 17.45
N GLU A 455 3.13 -14.87 18.75
CA GLU A 455 3.27 -15.86 19.82
C GLU A 455 2.52 -15.34 21.05
N ILE A 456 1.71 -16.19 21.68
CA ILE A 456 0.95 -15.87 22.91
C ILE A 456 1.00 -17.00 23.96
N GLY A 457 2.01 -17.87 23.86
CA GLY A 457 2.18 -19.10 24.62
C GLY A 457 1.20 -20.19 24.18
N GLY A 458 0.89 -21.12 25.08
CA GLY A 458 0.00 -22.25 24.80
C GLY A 458 0.73 -23.58 24.57
N THR A 459 -0.02 -24.59 24.14
CA THR A 459 0.45 -25.98 23.97
C THR A 459 1.38 -26.18 22.78
N VAL A 460 1.31 -25.33 21.76
CA VAL A 460 2.19 -25.35 20.59
C VAL A 460 2.98 -24.03 20.46
N ALA A 461 4.02 -24.05 19.64
CA ALA A 461 4.75 -22.83 19.28
C ALA A 461 4.08 -22.15 18.09
N GLY A 462 3.85 -20.83 18.21
CA GLY A 462 3.05 -20.04 17.29
C GLY A 462 1.82 -19.48 18.00
N SER A 463 0.91 -18.90 17.24
CA SER A 463 -0.32 -18.25 17.76
C SER A 463 -1.60 -19.03 17.44
N MET A 464 -1.54 -20.10 16.65
CA MET A 464 -2.73 -20.88 16.28
C MET A 464 -2.48 -22.36 16.54
N ASP A 465 -3.17 -22.93 17.53
CA ASP A 465 -3.12 -24.36 17.82
C ASP A 465 -4.26 -25.10 17.12
N SER A 466 -3.96 -25.67 15.95
CA SER A 466 -4.94 -26.49 15.20
C SER A 466 -5.42 -27.75 15.95
N SER A 467 -4.74 -28.15 17.02
CA SER A 467 -5.10 -29.31 17.84
C SER A 467 -5.87 -28.94 19.11
N ALA A 468 -6.04 -27.65 19.39
CA ALA A 468 -6.75 -27.19 20.58
C ALA A 468 -8.23 -27.58 20.52
N THR A 469 -8.72 -28.01 21.69
CA THR A 469 -10.15 -28.31 21.91
C THR A 469 -10.72 -27.48 23.06
N ASP A 470 -9.85 -26.91 23.89
CA ASP A 470 -10.18 -26.01 24.99
C ASP A 470 -9.43 -24.67 24.81
N LEU A 471 -10.09 -23.55 25.09
CA LEU A 471 -9.54 -22.20 24.96
C LEU A 471 -8.23 -22.02 25.74
N LYS A 472 -8.08 -22.67 26.90
CA LYS A 472 -6.88 -22.53 27.73
C LYS A 472 -5.61 -23.08 27.08
N ASP A 473 -5.76 -23.94 26.08
CA ASP A 473 -4.63 -24.53 25.34
C ASP A 473 -4.07 -23.52 24.32
N GLU A 474 -4.87 -22.53 23.91
CA GLU A 474 -4.54 -21.56 22.85
C GLU A 474 -3.65 -20.40 23.29
N GLY A 475 -3.36 -20.26 24.59
CA GLY A 475 -2.41 -19.29 25.13
C GLY A 475 -3.03 -18.23 26.04
N ALA A 476 -2.36 -17.07 26.14
CA ALA A 476 -2.70 -16.02 27.10
C ALA A 476 -4.09 -15.45 26.84
N GLN A 477 -4.87 -15.31 27.90
CA GLN A 477 -6.26 -14.85 27.83
C GLN A 477 -6.58 -13.87 28.95
N PHE A 478 -7.26 -12.79 28.62
CA PHE A 478 -7.70 -11.77 29.58
C PHE A 478 -8.98 -11.09 29.11
N ILE A 479 -9.95 -11.01 30.03
CA ILE A 479 -11.29 -10.45 29.78
C ILE A 479 -11.25 -8.92 29.82
N ALA A 480 -10.64 -8.37 30.86
CA ALA A 480 -10.48 -6.93 31.08
C ALA A 480 -9.22 -6.69 31.91
N TRP A 481 -8.25 -5.99 31.34
CA TRP A 481 -6.97 -5.71 31.99
C TRP A 481 -6.62 -4.23 31.82
N LYS A 482 -6.33 -3.52 32.92
CA LYS A 482 -5.73 -2.17 32.87
C LYS A 482 -4.24 -2.29 32.56
N LEU A 483 -3.91 -2.33 31.27
CA LEU A 483 -2.54 -2.38 30.74
C LEU A 483 -1.72 -1.15 31.14
N VAL A 484 -2.37 0.02 31.16
CA VAL A 484 -1.81 1.25 31.73
C VAL A 484 -2.81 1.81 32.73
N ASN A 485 -2.33 2.12 33.94
CA ASN A 485 -3.13 2.70 35.02
C ASN A 485 -2.43 3.95 35.54
N ASN A 486 -3.09 5.11 35.46
CA ASN A 486 -2.51 6.42 35.79
C ASN A 486 -1.14 6.68 35.11
N GLY A 487 -1.00 6.33 33.83
CA GLY A 487 0.24 6.53 33.08
C GLY A 487 1.39 5.60 33.45
N VAL A 488 1.13 4.48 34.13
CA VAL A 488 2.12 3.44 34.47
C VAL A 488 1.77 2.13 33.75
N PHE A 489 2.72 1.59 32.99
CA PHE A 489 2.59 0.32 32.28
C PHE A 489 2.69 -0.89 33.24
N ASP A 490 1.77 -1.85 33.12
CA ASP A 490 1.64 -2.99 34.04
C ASP A 490 2.49 -4.21 33.62
N TYR A 491 3.79 -4.17 33.96
CA TYR A 491 4.68 -5.32 33.72
C TYR A 491 4.29 -6.58 34.52
N ASP A 492 3.72 -6.40 35.71
CA ASP A 492 3.27 -7.53 36.55
C ASP A 492 2.08 -8.23 35.88
N GLY A 493 1.19 -7.48 35.24
CA GLY A 493 0.12 -8.01 34.39
C GLY A 493 0.65 -8.83 33.21
N VAL A 494 1.72 -8.37 32.54
CA VAL A 494 2.36 -9.14 31.46
C VAL A 494 2.89 -10.47 32.00
N GLU A 495 3.67 -10.45 33.08
CA GLU A 495 4.21 -11.68 33.70
C GLU A 495 3.07 -12.63 34.10
N LYS A 496 2.02 -12.10 34.72
CA LYS A 496 0.84 -12.88 35.10
C LYS A 496 0.23 -13.60 33.90
N TYR A 497 -0.15 -12.88 32.84
CA TYR A 497 -0.94 -13.44 31.74
C TYR A 497 -0.11 -14.25 30.73
N PHE A 498 1.10 -13.80 30.40
CA PHE A 498 1.95 -14.44 29.39
C PHE A 498 2.90 -15.49 29.97
N VAL A 499 3.01 -15.59 31.30
CA VAL A 499 3.91 -16.54 31.96
C VAL A 499 3.20 -17.36 33.03
N ASP A 500 2.72 -16.73 34.11
CA ASP A 500 2.29 -17.47 35.31
C ASP A 500 1.00 -18.25 35.12
N GLU A 501 -0.02 -17.70 34.46
CA GLU A 501 -1.26 -18.41 34.19
C GLU A 501 -1.06 -19.58 33.22
N LEU A 502 -0.15 -19.44 32.24
CA LEU A 502 0.14 -20.49 31.27
C LEU A 502 0.89 -21.67 31.87
N LYS A 503 1.78 -21.44 32.85
CA LYS A 503 2.44 -22.52 33.60
C LYS A 503 1.45 -23.43 34.34
N LYS A 504 0.26 -22.94 34.68
CA LYS A 504 -0.77 -23.72 35.38
C LYS A 504 -1.54 -24.66 34.44
N VAL A 505 -1.48 -24.45 33.13
CA VAL A 505 -2.18 -25.26 32.14
C VAL A 505 -1.32 -26.48 31.77
N PRO A 506 -1.79 -27.72 32.00
CA PRO A 506 -1.02 -28.91 31.68
C PRO A 506 -0.60 -28.99 30.22
N GLY A 507 0.71 -29.10 29.97
CA GLY A 507 1.25 -29.22 28.61
C GLY A 507 1.45 -27.90 27.88
N SER A 508 0.99 -26.79 28.44
CA SER A 508 1.22 -25.44 27.93
C SER A 508 2.61 -24.90 28.29
N SER A 509 3.03 -23.87 27.57
CA SER A 509 4.23 -23.09 27.83
C SER A 509 3.85 -21.62 28.02
N PRO A 510 4.57 -20.87 28.87
CA PRO A 510 4.67 -19.42 28.74
C PRO A 510 4.93 -18.99 27.31
N SER A 511 4.60 -17.73 27.00
CA SER A 511 5.03 -17.11 25.75
C SER A 511 6.53 -17.27 25.59
N ARG A 512 6.92 -17.72 24.40
CA ARG A 512 8.33 -17.91 24.02
C ARG A 512 8.99 -16.57 23.66
N LYS A 513 8.21 -15.50 23.59
CA LYS A 513 8.59 -14.18 23.09
C LYS A 513 7.95 -13.04 23.90
N VAL A 514 8.01 -13.13 25.24
CA VAL A 514 7.44 -12.11 26.15
C VAL A 514 7.97 -10.69 25.84
N GLU A 515 9.24 -10.57 25.45
CA GLU A 515 9.83 -9.28 25.06
C GLU A 515 9.14 -8.70 23.81
N ASP A 516 8.87 -9.52 22.79
CA ASP A 516 8.13 -9.12 21.59
C ASP A 516 6.69 -8.76 21.96
N ASN A 517 6.04 -9.51 22.87
CA ASN A 517 4.69 -9.17 23.35
C ASN A 517 4.66 -7.80 24.01
N ILE A 518 5.64 -7.47 24.86
CA ILE A 518 5.75 -6.15 25.50
C ILE A 518 5.96 -5.05 24.45
N ALA A 519 6.83 -5.29 23.47
CA ALA A 519 7.11 -4.33 22.41
C ALA A 519 5.87 -4.04 21.55
N ASP A 520 5.13 -5.07 21.16
CA ASP A 520 3.91 -4.95 20.36
C ASP A 520 2.77 -4.28 21.15
N LEU A 521 2.56 -4.62 22.43
CA LEU A 521 1.60 -3.92 23.30
C LEU A 521 1.91 -2.42 23.42
N LYS A 522 3.20 -2.06 23.51
CA LYS A 522 3.63 -0.66 23.52
C LYS A 522 3.45 0.02 22.17
N ALA A 523 3.59 -0.72 21.06
CA ALA A 523 3.30 -0.21 19.73
C ALA A 523 1.81 0.11 19.55
N GLU A 524 0.92 -0.75 20.06
CA GLU A 524 -0.52 -0.52 20.10
C GLU A 524 -0.89 0.70 20.95
N ILE A 525 -0.28 0.85 22.13
CA ILE A 525 -0.42 2.05 22.97
C ILE A 525 0.01 3.31 22.19
N ALA A 526 1.15 3.29 21.49
CA ALA A 526 1.63 4.42 20.70
C ALA A 526 0.68 4.78 19.55
N ALA A 527 0.14 3.76 18.89
CA ALA A 527 -0.86 3.94 17.85
C ALA A 527 -2.12 4.61 18.40
N ASN A 528 -2.63 4.16 19.55
CA ASN A 528 -3.75 4.81 20.22
C ASN A 528 -3.45 6.25 20.61
N GLN A 529 -2.27 6.53 21.17
CA GLN A 529 -1.87 7.89 21.53
C GLN A 529 -1.78 8.82 20.32
N ARG A 530 -1.32 8.31 19.17
CA ARG A 530 -1.36 9.05 17.90
C ARG A 530 -2.79 9.45 17.52
N GLY A 531 -3.73 8.52 17.68
CA GLY A 531 -5.16 8.76 17.44
C GLY A 531 -5.73 9.84 18.37
N ILE A 532 -5.43 9.75 19.67
CA ILE A 532 -5.82 10.74 20.68
C ILE A 532 -5.30 12.13 20.29
N ASN A 533 -4.01 12.26 19.99
CA ASN A 533 -3.39 13.56 19.67
C ASN A 533 -4.09 14.22 18.46
N MET A 534 -4.32 13.46 17.38
CA MET A 534 -4.97 14.00 16.18
C MET A 534 -6.46 14.30 16.40
N LEU A 535 -7.17 13.53 17.22
CA LEU A 535 -8.55 13.85 17.62
C LEU A 535 -8.60 15.14 18.42
N THR A 536 -7.70 15.32 19.39
CA THR A 536 -7.59 16.56 20.17
C THR A 536 -7.35 17.78 19.27
N ASP A 537 -6.53 17.64 18.22
CA ASP A 537 -6.32 18.70 17.22
C ASP A 537 -7.64 19.04 16.47
N VAL A 538 -8.48 18.04 16.16
CA VAL A 538 -9.80 18.26 15.54
C VAL A 538 -10.71 19.09 16.45
N PHE A 539 -10.78 18.73 17.73
CA PHE A 539 -11.58 19.45 18.73
C PHE A 539 -11.00 20.82 19.10
N THR A 540 -9.71 21.06 18.83
CA THR A 540 -9.11 22.39 18.99
C THR A 540 -9.45 23.29 17.80
N GLU A 541 -9.56 22.71 16.60
CA GLU A 541 -9.86 23.46 15.36
C GLU A 541 -11.36 23.76 15.18
N TYR A 542 -12.23 22.84 15.61
CA TYR A 542 -13.68 22.92 15.46
C TYR A 542 -14.39 22.83 16.79
N ASP A 543 -15.56 23.48 16.90
CA ASP A 543 -16.42 23.36 18.07
C ASP A 543 -16.87 21.90 18.30
N THR A 544 -16.90 21.48 19.57
CA THR A 544 -17.24 20.10 19.97
C THR A 544 -18.58 19.64 19.42
N ASP A 545 -19.63 20.46 19.47
CA ASP A 545 -20.95 20.09 18.97
C ASP A 545 -20.94 19.95 17.44
N TYR A 546 -20.12 20.75 16.76
CA TYR A 546 -19.94 20.68 15.31
C TYR A 546 -19.26 19.38 14.87
N VAL A 547 -18.20 18.95 15.59
CA VAL A 547 -17.52 17.66 15.33
C VAL A 547 -18.47 16.49 15.53
N LEU A 548 -19.21 16.47 16.65
CA LEU A 548 -20.16 15.40 16.98
C LEU A 548 -21.35 15.37 16.00
N PHE A 549 -21.81 16.53 15.53
CA PHE A 549 -22.85 16.64 14.51
C PHE A 549 -22.47 15.92 13.21
N TYR A 550 -21.28 16.18 12.67
CA TYR A 550 -20.83 15.51 11.44
C TYR A 550 -20.49 14.04 11.64
N MET A 551 -19.94 13.65 12.80
CA MET A 551 -19.77 12.24 13.16
C MET A 551 -21.10 11.47 13.07
N LYS A 552 -22.18 12.02 13.64
CA LYS A 552 -23.52 11.43 13.56
C LYS A 552 -24.06 11.41 12.12
N GLY A 553 -23.78 12.46 11.34
CA GLY A 553 -24.12 12.52 9.92
C GLY A 553 -23.50 11.40 9.10
N ILE A 554 -22.23 11.07 9.35
CA ILE A 554 -21.49 10.00 8.64
C ILE A 554 -22.14 8.64 8.90
N LYS A 555 -22.47 8.36 10.17
CA LYS A 555 -23.17 7.14 10.58
C LYS A 555 -24.54 7.02 9.90
N THR A 556 -25.33 8.10 9.92
CA THR A 556 -26.68 8.13 9.32
C THR A 556 -26.63 7.91 7.81
N THR A 557 -25.62 8.46 7.14
CA THR A 557 -25.42 8.28 5.69
C THR A 557 -25.11 6.82 5.34
N SER A 558 -24.33 6.14 6.19
CA SER A 558 -23.96 4.74 5.99
C SER A 558 -25.13 3.79 6.24
N GLU A 559 -25.95 4.07 7.25
CA GLU A 559 -27.21 3.36 7.48
C GLU A 559 -28.16 3.50 6.29
N ALA A 560 -28.32 4.72 5.77
CA ALA A 560 -29.17 4.97 4.61
C ALA A 560 -28.71 4.18 3.36
N ALA A 561 -27.41 4.05 3.15
CA ALA A 561 -26.83 3.27 2.06
C ALA A 561 -27.15 1.76 2.20
N VAL A 562 -27.02 1.20 3.41
CA VAL A 562 -27.38 -0.20 3.68
C VAL A 562 -28.88 -0.43 3.49
N ARG A 563 -29.73 0.44 4.04
CA ARG A 563 -31.19 0.33 3.87
C ARG A 563 -31.56 0.37 2.39
N LYS A 564 -30.93 1.24 1.59
CA LYS A 564 -31.15 1.32 0.14
C LYS A 564 -30.77 0.00 -0.55
N PHE A 565 -29.62 -0.57 -0.20
CA PHE A 565 -29.19 -1.87 -0.72
C PHE A 565 -30.18 -2.99 -0.35
N LEU A 566 -30.58 -3.09 0.92
CA LEU A 566 -31.50 -4.13 1.39
C LEU A 566 -32.88 -4.02 0.74
N LYS A 567 -33.42 -2.81 0.56
CA LYS A 567 -34.67 -2.60 -0.19
C LYS A 567 -34.57 -3.08 -1.63
N LYS A 568 -33.47 -2.75 -2.31
CA LYS A 568 -33.21 -3.22 -3.67
C LYS A 568 -33.14 -4.74 -3.72
N LEU A 569 -32.39 -5.35 -2.80
CA LEU A 569 -32.23 -6.80 -2.70
C LEU A 569 -33.59 -7.50 -2.47
N ALA A 570 -34.43 -6.95 -1.59
CA ALA A 570 -35.78 -7.44 -1.31
C ALA A 570 -36.69 -7.35 -2.55
N GLN A 571 -36.65 -6.23 -3.28
CA GLN A 571 -37.42 -6.05 -4.52
C GLN A 571 -37.01 -7.06 -5.61
N GLU A 572 -35.70 -7.26 -5.79
CA GLU A 572 -35.15 -8.20 -6.78
C GLU A 572 -35.44 -9.67 -6.41
N ASN A 573 -35.63 -9.98 -5.13
CA ASN A 573 -35.82 -11.34 -4.62
C ASN A 573 -37.19 -11.57 -3.97
N LYS A 574 -38.22 -10.81 -4.34
CA LYS A 574 -39.55 -10.86 -3.71
C LYS A 574 -40.16 -12.26 -3.59
N HIS A 575 -39.88 -13.15 -4.54
CA HIS A 575 -40.36 -14.54 -4.56
C HIS A 575 -39.50 -15.53 -3.75
N ARG A 576 -38.38 -15.07 -3.22
CA ARG A 576 -37.38 -15.85 -2.48
C ARG A 576 -37.20 -15.35 -1.04
N LEU A 577 -38.00 -14.39 -0.57
CA LEU A 577 -37.95 -13.93 0.81
C LEU A 577 -38.70 -14.90 1.75
N PRO A 578 -38.16 -15.19 2.95
CA PRO A 578 -36.83 -14.78 3.43
C PRO A 578 -35.72 -15.53 2.66
N LEU A 579 -34.59 -14.86 2.42
CA LEU A 579 -33.45 -15.48 1.73
C LEU A 579 -32.87 -16.57 2.62
N GLN A 580 -32.51 -17.71 2.04
CA GLN A 580 -31.96 -18.84 2.80
C GLN A 580 -30.70 -19.39 2.15
N ALA A 581 -29.73 -19.73 2.98
CA ALA A 581 -28.54 -20.45 2.57
C ALA A 581 -28.09 -21.43 3.67
N VAL A 582 -27.53 -22.55 3.23
CA VAL A 582 -26.89 -23.55 4.07
C VAL A 582 -25.56 -23.90 3.44
N ASP A 583 -24.52 -23.99 4.27
CA ASP A 583 -23.21 -24.52 3.89
C ASP A 583 -22.63 -25.40 5.01
N PHE A 584 -21.54 -26.10 4.71
CA PHE A 584 -20.91 -27.05 5.63
C PHE A 584 -19.41 -26.83 5.74
N MET A 585 -18.90 -26.96 6.96
CA MET A 585 -17.47 -27.07 7.26
C MET A 585 -16.93 -28.44 6.83
N ASP A 586 -15.60 -28.58 6.73
CA ASP A 586 -14.95 -29.84 6.33
C ASP A 586 -15.20 -31.00 7.32
N ASP A 587 -15.47 -30.69 8.59
CA ASP A 587 -15.86 -31.66 9.62
C ASP A 587 -17.37 -32.00 9.60
N GLY A 588 -18.13 -31.40 8.68
CA GLY A 588 -19.56 -31.56 8.52
C GLY A 588 -20.41 -30.63 9.37
N ALA A 589 -19.82 -29.73 10.17
CA ALA A 589 -20.59 -28.74 10.92
C ALA A 589 -21.37 -27.82 9.97
N LYS A 590 -22.67 -27.69 10.21
CA LYS A 590 -23.60 -26.94 9.36
C LYS A 590 -23.64 -25.47 9.75
N ILE A 591 -23.51 -24.57 8.78
CA ILE A 591 -23.83 -23.14 8.92
C ILE A 591 -25.13 -22.86 8.17
N GLN A 592 -26.10 -22.28 8.86
CA GLN A 592 -27.42 -21.99 8.29
C GLN A 592 -27.77 -20.52 8.52
N LEU A 593 -28.28 -19.87 7.48
CA LEU A 593 -28.67 -18.46 7.52
C LEU A 593 -30.03 -18.27 6.85
N THR A 594 -30.92 -17.56 7.54
CA THR A 594 -32.14 -16.98 7.00
C THR A 594 -32.07 -15.46 7.11
N ILE A 595 -32.34 -14.74 6.02
CA ILE A 595 -32.35 -13.28 5.98
C ILE A 595 -33.76 -12.80 5.64
N ASP A 596 -34.44 -12.24 6.63
CA ASP A 596 -35.74 -11.57 6.44
C ASP A 596 -35.52 -10.08 6.27
N ILE A 597 -36.11 -9.47 5.23
CA ILE A 597 -35.89 -8.06 4.88
C ILE A 597 -37.22 -7.36 4.78
N ASN A 598 -37.36 -6.25 5.51
CA ASN A 598 -38.50 -5.36 5.39
C ASN A 598 -38.35 -4.46 4.14
N GLU A 599 -39.19 -4.69 3.14
CA GLU A 599 -39.18 -3.98 1.86
C GLU A 599 -39.47 -2.46 2.01
N GLU A 600 -40.20 -2.05 3.07
CA GLU A 600 -40.61 -0.65 3.26
C GLU A 600 -39.50 0.22 3.84
N ASP A 601 -38.85 -0.23 4.92
CA ASP A 601 -37.87 0.56 5.68
C ASP A 601 -36.42 0.09 5.51
N GLY A 602 -36.20 -1.08 4.91
CA GLY A 602 -34.87 -1.65 4.66
C GLY A 602 -34.18 -2.18 5.92
N SER A 603 -34.93 -2.47 6.98
CA SER A 603 -34.43 -3.27 8.12
C SER A 603 -34.36 -4.75 7.75
N ALA A 604 -33.45 -5.50 8.38
CA ALA A 604 -33.31 -6.93 8.13
C ALA A 604 -32.94 -7.73 9.39
N VAL A 605 -33.39 -8.97 9.44
CA VAL A 605 -33.02 -9.95 10.47
C VAL A 605 -32.16 -11.03 9.84
N PHE A 606 -30.92 -11.17 10.31
CA PHE A 606 -29.99 -12.22 9.95
C PHE A 606 -30.05 -13.29 11.04
N ASP A 607 -30.75 -14.38 10.75
CA ASP A 607 -31.04 -15.45 11.69
C ASP A 607 -30.22 -16.71 11.38
N PHE A 608 -29.32 -17.06 12.31
CA PHE A 608 -28.47 -18.24 12.21
C PHE A 608 -29.05 -19.48 12.92
N GLU A 609 -30.33 -19.46 13.29
CA GLU A 609 -31.05 -20.60 13.86
C GLU A 609 -30.88 -21.86 12.97
N GLY A 610 -30.58 -22.98 13.63
CA GLY A 610 -30.29 -24.26 12.97
C GLY A 610 -28.83 -24.46 12.56
N THR A 611 -27.93 -23.52 12.83
CA THR A 611 -26.48 -23.72 12.79
C THR A 611 -26.05 -24.80 13.80
N ALA A 612 -25.02 -25.58 13.49
CA ALA A 612 -24.55 -26.69 14.32
C ALA A 612 -24.06 -26.22 15.70
N ASP A 613 -24.17 -27.13 16.68
CA ASP A 613 -23.59 -26.99 18.01
C ASP A 613 -22.07 -26.76 17.92
N GLU A 614 -21.48 -26.20 18.97
CA GLU A 614 -20.03 -26.05 19.09
C GLU A 614 -19.29 -27.38 18.87
N THR A 615 -18.12 -27.30 18.25
CA THR A 615 -17.33 -28.46 17.83
C THR A 615 -16.17 -28.70 18.80
N PHE A 616 -15.80 -29.98 18.98
CA PHE A 616 -14.63 -30.38 19.79
C PHE A 616 -13.33 -30.24 18.98
N ASN A 617 -13.06 -29.03 18.50
CA ASN A 617 -11.88 -28.62 17.74
C ASN A 617 -11.74 -27.08 17.81
N CYS A 618 -10.77 -26.51 17.10
CA CYS A 618 -10.51 -25.07 17.11
C CYS A 618 -11.36 -24.25 16.13
N PHE A 619 -12.33 -24.85 15.41
CA PHE A 619 -13.11 -24.16 14.38
C PHE A 619 -14.26 -23.30 14.93
N ASN A 620 -14.42 -23.22 16.24
CA ASN A 620 -15.47 -22.38 16.81
C ASN A 620 -15.15 -20.89 16.59
N ALA A 621 -16.14 -20.13 16.13
CA ALA A 621 -16.03 -18.70 15.89
C ALA A 621 -16.77 -17.92 16.98
N PRO A 622 -16.11 -17.03 17.74
CA PRO A 622 -16.81 -16.11 18.63
C PRO A 622 -17.82 -15.27 17.83
N ARG A 623 -18.94 -14.91 18.46
CA ARG A 623 -20.01 -14.16 17.79
C ARG A 623 -19.54 -12.87 17.09
N ALA A 624 -18.45 -12.26 17.58
CA ALA A 624 -17.82 -11.08 17.00
C ALA A 624 -17.37 -11.31 15.54
N VAL A 625 -16.93 -12.52 15.20
CA VAL A 625 -16.53 -12.92 13.83
C VAL A 625 -17.73 -12.88 12.88
N THR A 626 -18.89 -13.35 13.31
CA THR A 626 -20.13 -13.34 12.50
C THR A 626 -20.54 -11.91 12.14
N TYR A 627 -20.50 -10.98 13.10
CA TYR A 627 -20.77 -9.55 12.82
C TYR A 627 -19.80 -8.95 11.80
N ALA A 628 -18.52 -9.32 11.89
CA ALA A 628 -17.51 -8.86 10.92
C ALA A 628 -17.79 -9.41 9.52
N CYS A 629 -18.17 -10.69 9.40
CA CYS A 629 -18.53 -11.30 8.12
C CYS A 629 -19.75 -10.63 7.47
N ILE A 630 -20.80 -10.33 8.26
CA ILE A 630 -21.98 -9.58 7.79
C ILE A 630 -21.55 -8.20 7.27
N THR A 631 -20.75 -7.48 8.07
CA THR A 631 -20.24 -6.14 7.72
C THR A 631 -19.44 -6.18 6.41
N TYR A 632 -18.55 -7.16 6.26
CA TYR A 632 -17.75 -7.37 5.06
C TYR A 632 -18.63 -7.60 3.82
N CYS A 633 -19.59 -8.52 3.90
CA CYS A 633 -20.48 -8.84 2.78
C CYS A 633 -21.32 -7.62 2.35
N LEU A 634 -21.81 -6.84 3.31
CA LEU A 634 -22.54 -5.60 3.01
C LEU A 634 -21.65 -4.57 2.33
N ARG A 635 -20.41 -4.41 2.82
CA ARG A 635 -19.43 -3.50 2.21
C ARG A 635 -19.20 -3.83 0.74
N CYS A 636 -19.08 -5.11 0.40
CA CYS A 636 -18.89 -5.56 -0.98
C CYS A 636 -20.04 -5.16 -1.92
N HIS A 637 -21.21 -4.83 -1.39
CA HIS A 637 -22.40 -4.44 -2.18
C HIS A 637 -22.72 -2.94 -2.16
N ILE A 638 -22.15 -2.17 -1.22
CA ILE A 638 -22.34 -0.72 -1.15
C ILE A 638 -21.25 -0.06 -2.01
N THR A 639 -21.54 0.14 -3.29
CA THR A 639 -20.58 0.71 -4.27
C THR A 639 -20.82 2.20 -4.56
N GLU A 640 -21.89 2.79 -4.03
CA GLU A 640 -22.25 4.19 -4.26
C GLU A 640 -21.60 5.10 -3.20
N GLY A 641 -20.49 5.74 -3.59
CA GLY A 641 -19.74 6.68 -2.73
C GLY A 641 -18.64 6.01 -1.92
N ASP A 642 -17.59 6.77 -1.61
CA ASP A 642 -16.49 6.34 -0.73
C ASP A 642 -16.94 6.48 0.73
N LEU A 643 -17.86 5.61 1.16
CA LEU A 643 -18.43 5.64 2.51
C LEU A 643 -17.48 4.95 3.50
N PRO A 644 -17.05 5.63 4.58
CA PRO A 644 -16.18 5.02 5.58
C PRO A 644 -16.91 3.90 6.31
N MET A 645 -16.19 2.83 6.64
CA MET A 645 -16.76 1.72 7.41
C MET A 645 -17.03 2.15 8.86
N ASN A 646 -18.30 2.12 9.27
CA ASN A 646 -18.75 2.55 10.59
C ASN A 646 -20.00 1.78 11.05
N GLU A 647 -20.42 2.01 12.30
CA GLU A 647 -21.54 1.29 12.93
C GLU A 647 -22.88 1.46 12.19
N GLY A 648 -23.03 2.52 11.39
CA GLY A 648 -24.22 2.73 10.55
C GLY A 648 -24.50 1.55 9.62
N VAL A 649 -23.47 0.78 9.25
CA VAL A 649 -23.62 -0.41 8.39
C VAL A 649 -24.43 -1.52 9.06
N LEU A 650 -24.33 -1.67 10.38
CA LEU A 650 -25.06 -2.68 11.15
C LEU A 650 -26.34 -2.13 11.79
N ALA A 651 -26.52 -0.81 11.83
CA ALA A 651 -27.69 -0.16 12.45
C ALA A 651 -29.06 -0.68 11.99
N PRO A 652 -29.31 -1.03 10.71
CA PRO A 652 -30.61 -1.54 10.28
C PRO A 652 -30.74 -3.07 10.43
N ILE A 653 -29.77 -3.74 11.06
CA ILE A 653 -29.65 -5.21 11.04
C ILE A 653 -29.76 -5.77 12.46
N GLU A 654 -30.72 -6.66 12.66
CA GLU A 654 -30.79 -7.53 13.82
C GLU A 654 -30.06 -8.85 13.51
N VAL A 655 -29.14 -9.30 14.37
CA VAL A 655 -28.40 -10.55 14.18
C VAL A 655 -28.75 -11.51 15.32
N ARG A 656 -29.23 -12.70 14.96
CA ARG A 656 -29.59 -13.78 15.91
C ARG A 656 -28.62 -14.94 15.73
N ILE A 657 -27.89 -15.26 16.80
CA ILE A 657 -26.92 -16.36 16.83
C ILE A 657 -27.18 -17.18 18.09
N PRO A 658 -27.71 -18.42 17.97
CA PRO A 658 -28.05 -19.22 19.15
C PRO A 658 -26.81 -19.55 19.99
N GLU A 659 -26.92 -19.48 21.31
CA GLU A 659 -25.85 -19.87 22.24
C GLU A 659 -25.51 -21.36 22.13
N GLY A 660 -24.24 -21.71 22.32
CA GLY A 660 -23.76 -23.09 22.26
C GLY A 660 -23.55 -23.62 20.84
N THR A 661 -23.65 -22.75 19.82
CA THR A 661 -23.38 -23.09 18.42
C THR A 661 -21.92 -22.82 18.05
N VAL A 662 -21.45 -23.37 16.92
CA VAL A 662 -20.11 -23.08 16.37
C VAL A 662 -19.87 -21.58 16.11
N LEU A 663 -20.92 -20.74 16.04
CA LEU A 663 -20.84 -19.28 15.83
C LEU A 663 -21.06 -18.45 17.12
N ASN A 664 -21.40 -19.11 18.23
CA ASN A 664 -21.52 -18.51 19.54
C ASN A 664 -21.23 -19.58 20.61
N PRO A 665 -19.98 -20.08 20.63
CA PRO A 665 -19.61 -21.22 21.44
C PRO A 665 -19.54 -20.86 22.93
N SER A 666 -19.43 -21.90 23.77
CA SER A 666 -19.11 -21.76 25.17
C SER A 666 -17.77 -21.07 25.38
N VAL A 667 -17.59 -20.44 26.55
CA VAL A 667 -16.36 -19.71 26.89
C VAL A 667 -15.12 -20.61 27.03
N THR A 668 -15.30 -21.93 27.00
CA THR A 668 -14.24 -22.94 27.09
C THR A 668 -13.84 -23.51 25.75
N ALA A 669 -14.62 -23.32 24.69
CA ALA A 669 -14.30 -23.87 23.37
C ALA A 669 -13.04 -23.21 22.78
N ALA A 670 -12.22 -23.99 22.09
CA ALA A 670 -11.09 -23.49 21.30
C ALA A 670 -11.61 -22.70 20.08
N VAL A 671 -10.99 -21.55 19.78
CA VAL A 671 -11.49 -20.57 18.79
C VAL A 671 -10.46 -20.11 17.75
N SER A 672 -9.20 -20.55 17.84
CA SER A 672 -8.12 -20.10 16.95
C SER A 672 -8.45 -20.30 15.47
N GLY A 673 -9.09 -21.41 15.09
CA GLY A 673 -9.54 -21.66 13.73
C GLY A 673 -10.78 -20.88 13.28
N GLY A 674 -11.50 -20.24 14.20
CA GLY A 674 -12.72 -19.49 13.90
C GLY A 674 -12.49 -18.32 12.93
N ASN A 675 -11.41 -17.58 13.14
CA ASN A 675 -11.02 -16.46 12.27
C ASN A 675 -10.57 -16.90 10.88
N GLY A 676 -9.78 -17.97 10.78
CA GLY A 676 -9.20 -18.40 9.50
C GLY A 676 -10.13 -19.26 8.64
N ILE A 677 -10.93 -20.13 9.26
CA ILE A 677 -11.67 -21.16 8.55
C ILE A 677 -13.17 -20.85 8.58
N THR A 678 -13.73 -20.70 9.77
CA THR A 678 -15.19 -20.56 9.93
C THR A 678 -15.71 -19.23 9.39
N SER A 679 -14.96 -18.13 9.55
CA SER A 679 -15.31 -16.82 8.99
C SER A 679 -15.51 -16.85 7.46
N GLN A 680 -14.70 -17.64 6.75
CA GLN A 680 -14.80 -17.80 5.30
C GLN A 680 -16.10 -18.52 4.94
N LYS A 681 -16.49 -19.53 5.71
CA LYS A 681 -17.74 -20.27 5.50
C LYS A 681 -18.97 -19.47 5.87
N ILE A 682 -18.91 -18.62 6.89
CA ILE A 682 -19.97 -17.64 7.17
C ILE A 682 -20.13 -16.69 5.99
N THR A 683 -19.02 -16.16 5.47
CA THR A 683 -19.01 -15.24 4.32
C THR A 683 -19.58 -15.90 3.06
N ASP A 684 -19.14 -17.12 2.73
CA ASP A 684 -19.67 -17.93 1.63
C ASP A 684 -21.20 -18.11 1.78
N THR A 685 -21.67 -18.43 2.99
CA THR A 685 -23.09 -18.64 3.27
C THR A 685 -23.92 -17.36 3.08
N ILE A 686 -23.41 -16.20 3.52
CA ILE A 686 -24.07 -14.90 3.33
C ILE A 686 -24.15 -14.54 1.84
N LEU A 687 -23.03 -14.65 1.12
CA LEU A 687 -22.99 -14.34 -0.32
C LEU A 687 -23.86 -15.30 -1.14
N LYS A 688 -23.95 -16.56 -0.73
CA LYS A 688 -24.89 -17.55 -1.29
C LYS A 688 -26.35 -17.17 -1.04
N ALA A 689 -26.68 -16.65 0.14
CA ALA A 689 -28.03 -16.14 0.43
C ALA A 689 -28.38 -14.94 -0.46
N PHE A 690 -27.43 -14.01 -0.67
CA PHE A 690 -27.60 -12.88 -1.58
C PHE A 690 -27.65 -13.29 -3.06
N GLY A 691 -27.04 -14.42 -3.42
CA GLY A 691 -26.99 -14.92 -4.80
C GLY A 691 -26.02 -14.15 -5.69
N THR A 692 -24.95 -13.59 -5.12
CA THR A 692 -24.11 -12.58 -5.80
C THR A 692 -22.81 -13.14 -6.39
N VAL A 693 -22.19 -14.16 -5.79
CA VAL A 693 -20.98 -14.83 -6.31
C VAL A 693 -20.96 -16.32 -5.96
N ALA A 694 -20.21 -17.12 -6.73
CA ALA A 694 -19.91 -18.52 -6.42
C ALA A 694 -18.61 -18.60 -5.59
N ALA A 695 -18.68 -19.28 -4.44
CA ALA A 695 -17.54 -19.49 -3.53
C ALA A 695 -16.35 -20.15 -4.26
N SER A 696 -15.20 -19.47 -4.28
CA SER A 696 -14.00 -19.97 -4.99
C SER A 696 -13.08 -20.78 -4.06
N TYR A 697 -12.71 -20.22 -2.90
CA TYR A 697 -11.78 -20.85 -1.95
C TYR A 697 -12.10 -20.41 -0.52
N GLY A 698 -13.05 -21.09 0.13
CA GLY A 698 -13.58 -20.71 1.44
C GLY A 698 -12.76 -21.20 2.63
N CYS A 699 -11.42 -21.19 2.56
CA CYS A 699 -10.55 -21.59 3.67
C CYS A 699 -9.25 -20.77 3.66
N MET A 700 -8.77 -20.36 4.84
CA MET A 700 -7.46 -19.73 5.01
C MET A 700 -6.46 -20.78 5.53
N ASN A 701 -5.58 -21.27 4.66
CA ASN A 701 -4.54 -22.22 5.10
C ASN A 701 -3.50 -21.49 5.95
N CYS A 702 -3.32 -21.91 7.19
CA CYS A 702 -2.27 -21.39 8.06
C CYS A 702 -1.22 -22.48 8.34
N LEU A 703 0.05 -22.13 8.23
CA LEU A 703 1.18 -22.93 8.69
C LEU A 703 1.79 -22.26 9.92
N CYS A 704 1.65 -22.88 11.08
CA CYS A 704 2.38 -22.46 12.28
C CYS A 704 3.51 -23.44 12.60
N PHE A 705 4.68 -22.92 12.99
CA PHE A 705 5.82 -23.71 13.43
C PHE A 705 6.69 -22.90 14.41
N GLY A 706 7.53 -23.60 15.18
CA GLY A 706 8.43 -22.95 16.12
C GLY A 706 9.18 -23.94 16.99
N GLN A 707 9.98 -23.41 17.91
CA GLN A 707 10.76 -24.19 18.88
C GLN A 707 10.88 -23.47 20.22
N GLY A 708 11.30 -24.19 21.26
CA GLY A 708 11.46 -23.66 22.63
C GLY A 708 10.18 -23.67 23.46
N GLY A 709 10.20 -22.98 24.59
CA GLY A 709 9.17 -23.01 25.63
C GLY A 709 9.60 -23.77 26.87
N LEU A 710 8.65 -24.10 27.74
CA LEU A 710 8.91 -24.80 28.99
C LEU A 710 9.36 -26.25 28.74
N ASP A 711 10.58 -26.60 29.14
CA ASP A 711 11.07 -27.98 29.09
C ASP A 711 10.33 -28.82 30.15
N LYS A 712 9.61 -29.85 29.69
CA LYS A 712 8.76 -30.69 30.56
C LYS A 712 9.55 -31.56 31.54
N LYS A 713 10.86 -31.75 31.34
CA LYS A 713 11.74 -32.55 32.22
C LYS A 713 12.44 -31.70 33.25
N THR A 714 12.94 -30.52 32.86
CA THR A 714 13.70 -29.64 33.77
C THR A 714 12.83 -28.59 34.44
N GLY A 715 11.69 -28.23 33.84
CA GLY A 715 10.85 -27.12 34.28
C GLY A 715 11.43 -25.75 33.95
N GLU A 716 12.51 -25.69 33.15
CA GLU A 716 13.17 -24.44 32.77
C GLU A 716 12.65 -23.94 31.42
N MET A 717 12.62 -22.62 31.24
CA MET A 717 12.27 -21.99 29.97
C MET A 717 13.44 -22.08 28.99
N VAL A 718 13.19 -22.71 27.84
CA VAL A 718 14.11 -22.72 26.70
C VAL A 718 13.72 -21.59 25.74
N ALA A 719 14.67 -20.69 25.47
CA ALA A 719 14.46 -19.60 24.52
C ALA A 719 14.08 -20.15 23.13
N GLY A 720 13.14 -19.48 22.47
CA GLY A 720 12.48 -20.03 21.29
C GLY A 720 11.85 -18.98 20.40
N PHE A 721 11.06 -19.45 19.45
CA PHE A 721 10.20 -18.62 18.61
C PHE A 721 8.94 -19.41 18.22
N GLY A 722 7.88 -18.68 17.91
CA GLY A 722 6.70 -19.19 17.24
C GLY A 722 6.43 -18.32 16.03
N PHE A 723 6.04 -18.93 14.92
CA PHE A 723 5.69 -18.23 13.69
C PHE A 723 4.42 -18.85 13.12
N CYS A 724 3.58 -18.02 12.50
CA CYS A 724 2.43 -18.50 11.75
C CYS A 724 2.19 -17.68 10.48
N GLU A 725 2.01 -18.35 9.35
CA GLU A 725 1.86 -17.75 8.03
C GLU A 725 0.65 -18.31 7.27
N THR A 726 0.04 -17.48 6.43
CA THR A 726 -1.02 -17.88 5.52
C THR A 726 -0.46 -18.36 4.19
N ILE A 727 -0.87 -19.54 3.74
CA ILE A 727 -0.53 -20.07 2.41
C ILE A 727 -1.64 -19.65 1.43
N GLY A 728 -1.34 -18.67 0.57
CA GLY A 728 -2.28 -18.16 -0.43
C GLY A 728 -2.72 -19.23 -1.45
N GLY A 729 -4.03 -19.29 -1.73
CA GLY A 729 -4.59 -20.09 -2.83
C GLY A 729 -4.36 -19.41 -4.18
N GLY A 730 -4.00 -20.18 -5.21
CA GLY A 730 -3.46 -19.72 -6.52
C GLY A 730 -4.36 -18.87 -7.44
N SER A 731 -5.29 -18.06 -6.92
CA SER A 731 -6.15 -17.13 -7.68
C SER A 731 -5.35 -16.08 -8.46
N GLU A 732 -4.18 -15.68 -7.97
CA GLU A 732 -3.30 -14.72 -8.63
C GLU A 732 -2.78 -15.22 -9.99
N VAL A 733 -2.44 -16.51 -10.10
CA VAL A 733 -1.95 -17.08 -11.37
C VAL A 733 -3.06 -17.14 -12.41
N TYR A 734 -4.28 -17.54 -12.01
CA TYR A 734 -5.45 -17.55 -12.90
C TYR A 734 -5.70 -16.16 -13.49
N ASN A 735 -5.77 -15.13 -12.62
CA ASN A 735 -6.03 -13.76 -13.04
C ASN A 735 -4.89 -13.19 -13.89
N ALA A 736 -3.63 -13.53 -13.58
CA ALA A 736 -2.48 -13.10 -14.36
C ALA A 736 -2.53 -13.64 -15.79
N ILE A 737 -2.82 -14.94 -15.97
CA ILE A 737 -2.91 -15.56 -17.31
C ILE A 737 -4.10 -14.99 -18.08
N LEU A 738 -5.26 -14.84 -17.44
CA LEU A 738 -6.44 -14.25 -18.08
C LEU A 738 -6.18 -12.81 -18.53
N THR A 739 -5.48 -12.03 -17.70
CA THR A 739 -5.08 -10.66 -18.04
C THR A 739 -4.09 -10.68 -19.21
N ALA A 740 -3.05 -11.50 -19.16
CA ALA A 740 -2.04 -11.59 -20.21
C ALA A 740 -2.67 -11.95 -21.58
N LEU A 741 -3.54 -12.96 -21.63
CA LEU A 741 -4.23 -13.35 -22.85
C LEU A 741 -5.13 -12.22 -23.39
N LYS A 742 -5.81 -11.47 -22.51
CA LYS A 742 -6.61 -10.30 -22.90
C LYS A 742 -5.75 -9.12 -23.37
N SER A 743 -4.57 -8.94 -22.80
CA SER A 743 -3.60 -7.91 -23.21
C SER A 743 -2.90 -8.24 -24.54
N GLY A 744 -3.01 -9.48 -25.03
CA GLY A 744 -2.50 -9.91 -26.32
C GLY A 744 -1.27 -10.82 -26.26
N TYR A 745 -0.85 -11.28 -25.07
CA TYR A 745 0.18 -12.30 -24.97
C TYR A 745 -0.29 -13.60 -25.61
N THR A 746 0.61 -14.26 -26.34
CA THR A 746 0.34 -15.54 -26.99
C THR A 746 1.25 -16.65 -26.51
N HIS A 747 2.35 -16.37 -25.80
CA HIS A 747 3.26 -17.38 -25.26
C HIS A 747 3.03 -17.57 -23.75
N ILE A 748 2.71 -18.79 -23.33
CA ILE A 748 2.60 -19.19 -21.92
C ILE A 748 3.70 -20.21 -21.60
N ASP A 749 4.51 -19.89 -20.60
CA ASP A 749 5.53 -20.79 -20.05
C ASP A 749 5.09 -21.37 -18.70
N THR A 750 5.14 -22.70 -18.56
CA THR A 750 4.85 -23.42 -17.32
C THR A 750 5.75 -24.65 -17.15
N ALA A 751 5.55 -25.41 -16.07
CA ALA A 751 6.19 -26.70 -15.80
C ALA A 751 5.37 -27.48 -14.77
N ASP A 752 5.41 -28.82 -14.81
CA ASP A 752 4.83 -29.69 -13.78
C ASP A 752 5.28 -29.30 -12.35
N ALA A 753 6.57 -28.98 -12.21
CA ALA A 753 7.16 -28.60 -10.93
C ALA A 753 6.51 -27.35 -10.31
N TYR A 754 5.96 -26.45 -11.13
CA TYR A 754 5.31 -25.22 -10.66
C TYR A 754 3.94 -25.47 -10.03
N GLY A 755 3.31 -26.63 -10.30
CA GLY A 755 2.04 -27.01 -9.68
C GLY A 755 0.86 -26.12 -10.07
N ASN A 756 0.92 -25.43 -11.22
CA ASN A 756 -0.09 -24.46 -11.65
C ASN A 756 -0.73 -24.77 -13.02
N GLU A 757 -0.39 -25.90 -13.65
CA GLU A 757 -0.88 -26.29 -14.98
C GLU A 757 -2.42 -26.38 -15.05
N ASP A 758 -3.09 -26.89 -14.01
CA ASP A 758 -4.56 -26.95 -13.96
C ASP A 758 -5.21 -25.56 -14.00
N VAL A 759 -4.61 -24.61 -13.28
CA VAL A 759 -5.09 -23.23 -13.19
C VAL A 759 -4.87 -22.49 -14.51
N ILE A 760 -3.71 -22.71 -15.14
CA ILE A 760 -3.39 -22.16 -16.46
C ILE A 760 -4.34 -22.71 -17.52
N GLY A 761 -4.59 -24.02 -17.52
CA GLY A 761 -5.54 -24.66 -18.43
C GLY A 761 -6.94 -24.07 -18.32
N LYS A 762 -7.41 -23.86 -17.09
CA LYS A 762 -8.69 -23.16 -16.83
C LYS A 762 -8.68 -21.74 -17.38
N ALA A 763 -7.63 -20.95 -17.13
CA ALA A 763 -7.54 -19.57 -17.59
C ALA A 763 -7.50 -19.46 -19.13
N ILE A 764 -6.80 -20.37 -19.80
CA ILE A 764 -6.78 -20.46 -21.27
C ILE A 764 -8.19 -20.69 -21.80
N LYS A 765 -8.90 -21.69 -21.26
CA LYS A 765 -10.27 -22.00 -21.67
C LYS A 765 -11.21 -20.82 -21.46
N ASP A 766 -11.13 -20.18 -20.29
CA ASP A 766 -12.04 -19.10 -19.91
C ASP A 766 -11.69 -17.75 -20.57
N SER A 767 -10.47 -17.61 -21.10
CA SER A 767 -10.07 -16.42 -21.87
C SER A 767 -10.85 -16.25 -23.18
N GLY A 768 -11.38 -17.35 -23.74
CA GLY A 768 -12.00 -17.37 -25.06
C GLY A 768 -11.00 -17.23 -26.23
N VAL A 769 -9.69 -17.17 -25.97
CA VAL A 769 -8.67 -17.17 -27.02
C VAL A 769 -8.52 -18.58 -27.58
N ASP A 770 -8.54 -18.70 -28.90
CA ASP A 770 -8.37 -19.98 -29.59
C ASP A 770 -7.02 -20.61 -29.22
N ARG A 771 -7.05 -21.86 -28.74
CA ARG A 771 -5.86 -22.64 -28.34
C ARG A 771 -4.79 -22.65 -29.44
N SER A 772 -5.18 -22.65 -30.72
CA SER A 772 -4.25 -22.64 -31.86
C SER A 772 -3.41 -21.35 -31.98
N LYS A 773 -3.84 -20.26 -31.34
CA LYS A 773 -3.12 -18.97 -31.30
C LYS A 773 -2.20 -18.83 -30.10
N ILE A 774 -2.25 -19.77 -29.16
CA ILE A 774 -1.45 -19.75 -27.94
C ILE A 774 -0.29 -20.73 -28.14
N PHE A 775 0.93 -20.29 -27.85
CA PHE A 775 2.12 -21.13 -27.78
C PHE A 775 2.33 -21.54 -26.32
N ILE A 776 2.20 -22.84 -26.02
CA ILE A 776 2.40 -23.36 -24.66
C ILE A 776 3.73 -24.09 -24.57
N THR A 777 4.57 -23.65 -23.63
CA THR A 777 5.79 -24.37 -23.19
C THR A 777 5.52 -25.05 -21.85
N THR A 778 5.77 -26.36 -21.75
CA THR A 778 5.89 -27.06 -20.45
C THR A 778 7.16 -27.89 -20.39
N LYS A 779 7.48 -28.49 -19.23
CA LYS A 779 8.80 -29.06 -18.95
C LYS A 779 8.73 -30.41 -18.26
N LEU A 780 9.58 -31.34 -18.70
CA LEU A 780 9.85 -32.63 -18.08
C LEU A 780 10.64 -32.41 -16.78
N TRP A 781 10.06 -32.81 -15.65
CA TRP A 781 10.70 -32.70 -14.35
C TRP A 781 11.75 -33.80 -14.11
N CYS A 782 12.71 -33.51 -13.22
CA CYS A 782 13.93 -34.29 -13.01
C CYS A 782 13.70 -35.76 -12.61
N ILE A 783 12.63 -36.04 -11.85
CA ILE A 783 12.27 -37.41 -11.41
C ILE A 783 11.69 -38.25 -12.56
N ASP A 784 11.15 -37.59 -13.60
CA ASP A 784 10.41 -38.25 -14.68
C ASP A 784 11.25 -38.48 -15.93
N HIS A 785 12.57 -38.28 -15.85
CA HIS A 785 13.50 -38.45 -16.98
C HIS A 785 13.41 -39.81 -17.71
N ARG A 786 12.94 -40.86 -17.03
CA ARG A 786 12.71 -42.19 -17.62
C ARG A 786 11.34 -42.37 -18.28
N ARG A 787 10.39 -41.50 -18.00
CA ARG A 787 8.95 -41.62 -18.33
C ARG A 787 8.43 -40.35 -19.01
N ALA A 788 9.19 -39.85 -19.98
CA ALA A 788 8.90 -38.58 -20.63
C ALA A 788 7.52 -38.54 -21.31
N ALA A 789 7.08 -39.67 -21.88
CA ALA A 789 5.77 -39.75 -22.55
C ALA A 789 4.62 -39.69 -21.54
N GLU A 790 4.73 -40.44 -20.44
CA GLU A 790 3.72 -40.45 -19.38
C GLU A 790 3.65 -39.10 -18.66
N ALA A 791 4.80 -38.45 -18.42
CA ALA A 791 4.85 -37.13 -17.83
C ALA A 791 4.23 -36.05 -18.74
N LEU A 792 4.47 -36.12 -20.05
CA LEU A 792 3.82 -35.25 -21.01
C LEU A 792 2.30 -35.43 -21.00
N ASP A 793 1.81 -36.68 -20.99
CA ASP A 793 0.38 -36.97 -20.91
C ASP A 793 -0.27 -36.42 -19.63
N ALA A 794 0.45 -36.48 -18.51
CA ALA A 794 -0.01 -35.88 -17.25
C ALA A 794 -0.11 -34.36 -17.34
N SER A 795 0.89 -33.68 -17.91
CA SER A 795 0.84 -32.23 -18.15
C SER A 795 -0.29 -31.82 -19.08
N LEU A 796 -0.50 -32.55 -20.18
CA LEU A 796 -1.60 -32.29 -21.13
C LEU A 796 -2.97 -32.41 -20.45
N LYS A 797 -3.15 -33.42 -19.60
CA LYS A 797 -4.38 -33.61 -18.83
C LYS A 797 -4.65 -32.44 -17.90
N ARG A 798 -3.64 -31.95 -17.17
CA ARG A 798 -3.78 -30.80 -16.27
C ARG A 798 -4.07 -29.51 -17.03
N LEU A 799 -3.33 -29.26 -18.11
CA LEU A 799 -3.55 -28.12 -18.98
C LEU A 799 -4.89 -28.17 -19.74
N GLY A 800 -5.53 -29.34 -19.83
CA GLY A 800 -6.76 -29.53 -20.58
C GLY A 800 -6.61 -29.30 -22.09
N THR A 801 -5.45 -29.67 -22.65
CA THR A 801 -5.10 -29.48 -24.08
C THR A 801 -4.58 -30.79 -24.68
N ASP A 802 -4.75 -30.98 -25.99
CA ASP A 802 -4.29 -32.19 -26.69
C ASP A 802 -2.80 -32.16 -27.03
N TYR A 803 -2.21 -30.96 -27.08
CA TYR A 803 -0.80 -30.77 -27.39
C TYR A 803 -0.20 -29.56 -26.66
N VAL A 804 1.13 -29.55 -26.55
CA VAL A 804 1.97 -28.38 -26.25
C VAL A 804 2.86 -28.04 -27.45
N ASP A 805 3.18 -26.77 -27.59
CA ASP A 805 3.97 -26.27 -28.71
C ASP A 805 5.45 -26.55 -28.49
N LEU A 806 5.92 -26.49 -27.23
CA LEU A 806 7.29 -26.81 -26.83
C LEU A 806 7.33 -27.62 -25.54
N TYR A 807 8.07 -28.72 -25.53
CA TYR A 807 8.33 -29.53 -24.33
C TYR A 807 9.83 -29.58 -24.01
N LEU A 808 10.22 -29.02 -22.86
CA LEU A 808 11.63 -28.87 -22.48
C LEU A 808 12.07 -29.90 -21.45
N MET A 809 13.33 -30.35 -21.52
CA MET A 809 13.99 -30.95 -20.37
C MET A 809 14.29 -29.85 -19.35
N HIS A 810 13.63 -29.84 -18.19
CA HIS A 810 13.68 -28.70 -17.27
C HIS A 810 15.10 -28.47 -16.70
N TRP A 811 15.77 -29.54 -16.30
CA TRP A 811 17.16 -29.51 -15.82
C TRP A 811 17.89 -30.76 -16.30
N PRO A 812 19.21 -30.69 -16.62
CA PRO A 812 20.01 -31.85 -17.01
C PRO A 812 20.41 -32.73 -15.81
N VAL A 813 19.49 -32.95 -14.87
CA VAL A 813 19.72 -33.62 -13.58
C VAL A 813 18.70 -34.75 -13.42
N PRO A 814 19.09 -36.02 -13.59
CA PRO A 814 18.18 -37.15 -13.38
C PRO A 814 18.10 -37.49 -11.88
N LEU A 815 16.95 -37.23 -11.26
CA LEU A 815 16.73 -37.57 -9.85
C LEU A 815 16.15 -38.98 -9.71
N ASN A 816 16.41 -39.63 -8.58
CA ASN A 816 15.87 -40.96 -8.27
C ASN A 816 14.34 -40.89 -8.06
N PRO A 817 13.52 -41.52 -8.92
CA PRO A 817 12.06 -41.47 -8.80
C PRO A 817 11.51 -42.20 -7.57
N ASN A 818 12.32 -43.06 -6.92
CA ASN A 818 11.95 -43.81 -5.72
C ASN A 818 12.56 -43.23 -4.44
N GLY A 819 13.03 -41.98 -4.49
CA GLY A 819 13.64 -41.31 -3.35
C GLY A 819 12.63 -40.92 -2.25
N ASN A 820 13.14 -40.24 -1.23
CA ASN A 820 12.38 -39.86 -0.03
C ASN A 820 11.37 -38.70 -0.23
N ASP A 821 11.42 -38.01 -1.37
CA ASP A 821 10.55 -36.87 -1.69
C ASP A 821 10.00 -37.01 -3.12
N PRO A 822 8.71 -36.70 -3.35
CA PRO A 822 8.06 -36.89 -4.65
C PRO A 822 8.50 -35.91 -5.74
N LYS A 823 9.34 -34.90 -5.45
CA LYS A 823 9.86 -33.94 -6.46
C LYS A 823 11.35 -33.65 -6.31
N PHE A 824 11.86 -33.71 -5.09
CA PHE A 824 13.18 -33.20 -4.69
C PHE A 824 13.93 -34.20 -3.80
N PRO A 825 14.08 -35.47 -4.19
CA PRO A 825 14.66 -36.49 -3.33
C PRO A 825 16.11 -36.15 -2.93
N THR A 826 16.44 -36.48 -1.68
CA THR A 826 17.74 -36.22 -1.06
C THR A 826 18.29 -37.45 -0.35
N LEU A 827 19.61 -37.49 -0.23
CA LEU A 827 20.34 -38.43 0.62
C LEU A 827 20.43 -37.88 2.07
N PRO A 828 20.79 -38.73 3.06
CA PRO A 828 20.91 -38.30 4.46
C PRO A 828 21.91 -37.15 4.70
N ASP A 829 22.86 -36.93 3.80
CA ASP A 829 23.84 -35.83 3.86
C ASP A 829 23.32 -34.50 3.28
N GLY A 830 22.07 -34.48 2.81
CA GLY A 830 21.41 -33.31 2.21
C GLY A 830 21.74 -33.09 0.73
N SER A 831 22.56 -33.95 0.10
CA SER A 831 22.77 -33.94 -1.36
C SER A 831 21.56 -34.53 -2.09
N ARG A 832 21.44 -34.24 -3.40
CA ARG A 832 20.35 -34.78 -4.23
C ARG A 832 20.56 -36.27 -4.47
N ASP A 833 19.47 -37.02 -4.38
CA ASP A 833 19.46 -38.43 -4.73
C ASP A 833 19.38 -38.56 -6.26
N ILE A 834 20.52 -38.81 -6.90
CA ILE A 834 20.69 -38.87 -8.35
C ILE A 834 20.47 -40.30 -8.85
N ASP A 835 19.73 -40.45 -9.96
CA ASP A 835 19.69 -41.71 -10.70
C ASP A 835 21.01 -41.93 -11.45
N SER A 836 21.91 -42.71 -10.84
CA SER A 836 23.26 -42.96 -11.38
C SER A 836 23.28 -43.71 -12.71
N ASP A 837 22.21 -44.42 -13.05
CA ASP A 837 22.11 -45.21 -14.27
C ASP A 837 21.54 -44.42 -15.46
N TRP A 838 21.09 -43.18 -15.22
CA TRP A 838 20.49 -42.32 -16.21
C TRP A 838 21.27 -41.00 -16.38
N ASN A 839 21.19 -40.40 -17.57
CA ASN A 839 21.81 -39.10 -17.84
C ASN A 839 20.95 -38.30 -18.83
N PHE A 840 21.27 -37.01 -19.00
CA PHE A 840 20.49 -36.12 -19.86
C PHE A 840 20.51 -36.53 -21.34
N ILE A 841 21.56 -37.22 -21.83
CA ILE A 841 21.60 -37.76 -23.21
C ILE A 841 20.55 -38.86 -23.39
N LYS A 842 20.41 -39.77 -22.43
CA LYS A 842 19.36 -40.80 -22.44
C LYS A 842 17.96 -40.19 -22.33
N THR A 843 17.81 -39.14 -21.51
CA THR A 843 16.55 -38.37 -21.45
C THR A 843 16.22 -37.77 -22.81
N TRP A 844 17.19 -37.15 -23.49
CA TRP A 844 17.00 -36.60 -24.83
C TRP A 844 16.63 -37.66 -25.86
N GLU A 845 17.27 -38.84 -25.82
CA GLU A 845 16.91 -39.98 -26.66
C GLU A 845 15.44 -40.41 -26.46
N SER A 846 14.95 -40.36 -25.22
CA SER A 846 13.54 -40.63 -24.91
C SER A 846 12.62 -39.51 -25.45
N MET A 847 12.98 -38.25 -25.24
CA MET A 847 12.18 -37.10 -25.69
C MET A 847 12.06 -37.03 -27.22
N GLN A 848 13.10 -37.41 -27.98
CA GLN A 848 13.06 -37.46 -29.44
C GLN A 848 12.04 -38.46 -29.99
N LYS A 849 11.64 -39.46 -29.18
CA LYS A 849 10.66 -40.49 -29.54
C LYS A 849 9.21 -40.09 -29.18
N LEU A 850 9.00 -38.92 -28.57
CA LEU A 850 7.66 -38.43 -28.22
C LEU A 850 6.80 -38.24 -29.47
N ASP A 851 5.49 -38.46 -29.29
CA ASP A 851 4.50 -38.21 -30.33
C ASP A 851 4.48 -36.71 -30.68
N LYS A 852 4.86 -36.39 -31.92
CA LYS A 852 4.92 -35.00 -32.41
C LYS A 852 3.53 -34.35 -32.51
N SER A 853 2.45 -35.14 -32.46
CA SER A 853 1.09 -34.59 -32.34
C SER A 853 0.79 -34.04 -30.93
N LYS A 854 1.51 -34.52 -29.90
CA LYS A 854 1.37 -34.09 -28.50
C LYS A 854 2.42 -33.05 -28.08
N ALA A 855 3.65 -33.17 -28.57
CA ALA A 855 4.70 -32.17 -28.38
C ALA A 855 5.29 -31.79 -29.74
N ARG A 856 4.89 -30.60 -30.25
CA ARG A 856 5.27 -30.16 -31.61
C ARG A 856 6.77 -29.94 -31.76
N ALA A 857 7.39 -29.37 -30.72
CA ALA A 857 8.83 -29.21 -30.60
C ALA A 857 9.32 -29.70 -29.24
N ILE A 858 10.59 -30.09 -29.18
CA ILE A 858 11.29 -30.42 -27.95
C ILE A 858 12.54 -29.56 -27.81
N GLY A 859 12.91 -29.26 -26.57
CA GLY A 859 14.09 -28.45 -26.28
C GLY A 859 14.66 -28.76 -24.91
N VAL A 860 15.60 -27.92 -24.48
CA VAL A 860 16.29 -28.05 -23.20
C VAL A 860 16.18 -26.78 -22.39
N SER A 861 16.43 -26.87 -21.09
CA SER A 861 16.47 -25.73 -20.18
C SER A 861 17.65 -25.89 -19.23
N ASN A 862 18.32 -24.80 -18.91
CA ASN A 862 19.49 -24.75 -18.02
C ASN A 862 20.71 -25.52 -18.54
N PHE A 863 20.92 -25.57 -19.87
CA PHE A 863 22.12 -26.17 -20.45
C PHE A 863 23.21 -25.11 -20.66
N SER A 864 24.43 -25.41 -20.19
CA SER A 864 25.65 -24.66 -20.48
C SER A 864 26.17 -24.95 -21.89
N VAL A 865 27.15 -24.16 -22.36
CA VAL A 865 27.85 -24.38 -23.64
C VAL A 865 28.37 -25.81 -23.73
N LYS A 866 29.04 -26.27 -22.67
CA LYS A 866 29.60 -27.62 -22.60
C LYS A 866 28.52 -28.69 -22.72
N ARG A 867 27.39 -28.54 -22.01
CA ARG A 867 26.30 -29.52 -22.07
C ARG A 867 25.59 -29.55 -23.42
N ILE A 868 25.44 -28.40 -24.09
CA ILE A 868 24.93 -28.35 -25.48
C ILE A 868 25.87 -29.12 -26.40
N GLN A 869 27.18 -28.89 -26.31
CA GLN A 869 28.18 -29.61 -27.12
C GLN A 869 28.20 -31.11 -26.84
N GLU A 870 28.15 -31.52 -25.57
CA GLU A 870 28.06 -32.92 -25.17
C GLU A 870 26.78 -33.58 -25.71
N LEU A 871 25.65 -32.88 -25.65
CA LEU A 871 24.38 -33.38 -26.18
C LEU A 871 24.45 -33.58 -27.69
N LEU A 872 24.93 -32.58 -28.44
CA LEU A 872 25.01 -32.64 -29.90
C LEU A 872 26.06 -33.62 -30.42
N ALA A 873 27.14 -33.84 -29.66
CA ALA A 873 28.16 -34.83 -30.01
C ALA A 873 27.73 -36.28 -29.77
N ALA A 874 26.67 -36.51 -28.99
CA ALA A 874 26.20 -37.85 -28.68
C ALA A 874 25.64 -38.55 -29.93
N PRO A 875 26.06 -39.80 -30.26
CA PRO A 875 25.57 -40.52 -31.44
C PRO A 875 24.06 -40.79 -31.46
N THR A 876 23.41 -40.72 -30.29
CA THR A 876 21.96 -40.91 -30.12
C THR A 876 21.15 -39.62 -30.34
N THR A 877 21.81 -38.47 -30.45
CA THR A 877 21.16 -37.18 -30.74
C THR A 877 20.98 -37.02 -32.24
N LYS A 878 19.72 -37.02 -32.68
CA LYS A 878 19.31 -36.88 -34.09
C LYS A 878 18.61 -35.55 -34.34
N ASP A 879 17.77 -35.13 -33.39
CA ASP A 879 17.09 -33.85 -33.41
C ASP A 879 17.92 -32.83 -32.62
N VAL A 880 18.13 -31.67 -33.21
CA VAL A 880 18.69 -30.49 -32.54
C VAL A 880 17.61 -29.87 -31.64
N PRO A 881 17.91 -29.51 -30.37
CA PRO A 881 16.94 -28.83 -29.51
C PRO A 881 16.38 -27.57 -30.16
N ALA A 882 15.05 -27.41 -30.16
CA ALA A 882 14.43 -26.22 -30.75
C ALA A 882 14.74 -24.95 -29.95
N ALA A 883 14.87 -25.09 -28.63
CA ALA A 883 15.22 -24.00 -27.74
C ALA A 883 16.09 -24.44 -26.56
N ASN A 884 16.85 -23.50 -26.00
CA ASN A 884 17.50 -23.58 -24.70
C ASN A 884 16.98 -22.44 -23.81
N GLN A 885 16.18 -22.77 -22.79
CA GLN A 885 15.65 -21.79 -21.86
C GLN A 885 16.61 -21.58 -20.67
N VAL A 886 17.07 -20.36 -20.42
CA VAL A 886 18.11 -20.03 -19.43
C VAL A 886 17.89 -18.68 -18.75
N GLU A 887 18.47 -18.49 -17.56
CA GLU A 887 18.46 -17.19 -16.87
C GLU A 887 19.29 -16.16 -17.64
N LEU A 888 18.68 -15.07 -18.09
CA LEU A 888 19.37 -14.04 -18.86
C LEU A 888 18.86 -12.64 -18.51
N HIS A 889 19.79 -11.77 -18.14
CA HIS A 889 19.56 -10.37 -17.83
C HIS A 889 20.90 -9.60 -17.91
N PRO A 890 20.93 -8.25 -17.83
CA PRO A 890 22.17 -7.48 -18.00
C PRO A 890 23.34 -7.84 -17.07
N LEU A 891 23.07 -8.33 -15.86
CA LEU A 891 24.08 -8.86 -14.93
C LEU A 891 24.50 -10.33 -15.18
N LEU A 892 23.87 -11.01 -16.13
CA LEU A 892 24.18 -12.38 -16.57
C LEU A 892 23.90 -12.53 -18.07
N PRO A 893 24.68 -11.88 -18.94
CA PRO A 893 24.38 -11.84 -20.37
C PRO A 893 24.69 -13.14 -21.11
N GLN A 894 25.62 -13.96 -20.61
CA GLN A 894 26.00 -15.28 -21.16
C GLN A 894 26.27 -15.30 -22.68
N LYS A 895 27.02 -14.32 -23.21
CA LYS A 895 27.25 -14.17 -24.67
C LYS A 895 27.76 -15.44 -25.37
N GLU A 896 28.70 -16.15 -24.76
CA GLU A 896 29.24 -17.41 -25.32
C GLU A 896 28.16 -18.49 -25.51
N LEU A 897 27.17 -18.54 -24.61
CA LEU A 897 26.04 -19.47 -24.72
C LEU A 897 25.10 -19.10 -25.86
N LEU A 898 24.81 -17.80 -26.04
CA LEU A 898 23.99 -17.33 -27.15
C LEU A 898 24.68 -17.64 -28.49
N ASP A 899 25.97 -17.34 -28.61
CA ASP A 899 26.74 -17.61 -29.82
C ASP A 899 26.79 -19.12 -30.13
N GLU A 900 26.94 -19.97 -29.11
CA GLU A 900 26.91 -21.42 -29.31
C GLU A 900 25.52 -21.92 -29.74
N CYS A 901 24.44 -21.45 -29.10
CA CYS A 901 23.08 -21.82 -29.49
C CYS A 901 22.76 -21.36 -30.92
N ALA A 902 23.17 -20.16 -31.30
CA ALA A 902 22.96 -19.60 -32.63
C ALA A 902 23.66 -20.42 -33.73
N LYS A 903 24.87 -20.95 -33.51
CA LYS A 903 25.58 -21.81 -34.49
C LYS A 903 24.77 -23.04 -34.89
N HIS A 904 23.98 -23.57 -33.96
CA HIS A 904 23.18 -24.77 -34.15
C HIS A 904 21.69 -24.47 -34.40
N ASN A 905 21.33 -23.20 -34.58
CA ASN A 905 19.95 -22.75 -34.77
C ASN A 905 19.02 -23.14 -33.58
N ILE A 906 19.56 -23.07 -32.37
CA ILE A 906 18.82 -23.27 -31.11
C ILE A 906 18.37 -21.90 -30.61
N LEU A 907 17.06 -21.69 -30.46
CA LEU A 907 16.51 -20.44 -29.94
C LEU A 907 16.78 -20.30 -28.44
N VAL A 908 17.12 -19.11 -27.98
CA VAL A 908 17.36 -18.86 -26.55
C VAL A 908 16.15 -18.18 -25.94
N GLU A 909 15.58 -18.78 -24.89
CA GLU A 909 14.48 -18.21 -24.11
C GLU A 909 15.03 -17.71 -22.75
N ALA A 910 14.91 -16.40 -22.52
CA ALA A 910 15.38 -15.70 -21.33
C ALA A 910 14.31 -15.71 -20.23
N TYR A 911 14.48 -16.57 -19.23
CA TYR A 911 13.69 -16.49 -17.99
C TYR A 911 14.36 -15.55 -16.97
N SER A 912 13.56 -15.05 -16.02
CA SER A 912 13.99 -14.04 -15.03
C SER A 912 14.68 -12.81 -15.64
N PRO A 913 14.14 -12.19 -16.71
CA PRO A 913 14.77 -11.05 -17.38
C PRO A 913 14.94 -9.82 -16.49
N LEU A 914 14.19 -9.75 -15.38
CA LEU A 914 14.25 -8.68 -14.39
C LEU A 914 15.16 -9.01 -13.19
N GLY A 915 15.83 -10.16 -13.19
CA GLY A 915 16.77 -10.61 -12.15
C GLY A 915 16.17 -11.16 -10.86
N SER A 916 14.95 -11.72 -10.92
CA SER A 916 14.23 -12.32 -9.79
C SER A 916 13.86 -11.34 -8.65
N THR A 917 13.34 -11.87 -7.54
CA THR A 917 12.97 -11.07 -6.35
C THR A 917 14.18 -10.32 -5.81
N ASP A 918 13.98 -9.05 -5.42
CA ASP A 918 15.01 -8.14 -4.88
C ASP A 918 16.19 -7.81 -5.82
N SER A 919 16.04 -8.04 -7.13
CA SER A 919 17.06 -7.64 -8.09
C SER A 919 17.34 -6.14 -8.05
N PRO A 920 18.62 -5.71 -8.09
CA PRO A 920 18.95 -4.30 -8.23
C PRO A 920 18.63 -3.74 -9.62
N LEU A 921 18.36 -4.60 -10.62
CA LEU A 921 18.22 -4.20 -12.03
C LEU A 921 17.14 -3.14 -12.26
N LEU A 922 16.00 -3.21 -11.57
CA LEU A 922 14.91 -2.23 -11.74
C LEU A 922 15.24 -0.85 -11.16
N LYS A 923 16.24 -0.77 -10.27
CA LYS A 923 16.71 0.47 -9.63
C LYS A 923 18.05 0.93 -10.18
N ASP A 924 18.60 0.21 -11.17
CA ASP A 924 19.90 0.51 -11.74
C ASP A 924 19.90 1.87 -12.46
N GLU A 925 20.97 2.64 -12.30
CA GLU A 925 21.07 3.99 -12.86
C GLU A 925 21.03 4.00 -14.40
N VAL A 926 21.65 3.02 -15.06
CA VAL A 926 21.63 2.92 -16.52
C VAL A 926 20.24 2.54 -17.01
N VAL A 927 19.63 1.54 -16.38
CA VAL A 927 18.27 1.08 -16.73
C VAL A 927 17.26 2.20 -16.53
N THR A 928 17.28 2.89 -15.38
CA THR A 928 16.35 3.97 -15.06
C THR A 928 16.58 5.22 -15.91
N LYS A 929 17.82 5.51 -16.32
CA LYS A 929 18.13 6.58 -17.27
C LYS A 929 17.52 6.31 -18.64
N ILE A 930 17.75 5.12 -19.20
CA ILE A 930 17.20 4.74 -20.51
C ILE A 930 15.66 4.68 -20.44
N ALA A 931 15.09 4.21 -19.32
CA ALA A 931 13.65 4.19 -19.10
C ALA A 931 13.02 5.60 -19.17
N LYS A 932 13.68 6.60 -18.58
CA LYS A 932 13.27 8.00 -18.66
C LYS A 932 13.38 8.56 -20.08
N GLU A 933 14.43 8.22 -20.82
CA GLU A 933 14.60 8.65 -22.22
C GLU A 933 13.46 8.16 -23.12
N HIS A 934 12.98 6.94 -22.86
CA HIS A 934 11.88 6.31 -23.62
C HIS A 934 10.49 6.54 -23.01
N ASN A 935 10.39 7.21 -21.86
CA ASN A 935 9.15 7.42 -21.10
C ASN A 935 8.38 6.12 -20.79
N VAL A 936 9.11 5.10 -20.33
CA VAL A 936 8.57 3.78 -19.95
C VAL A 936 9.11 3.34 -18.59
N GLU A 937 8.58 2.24 -18.06
CA GLU A 937 9.06 1.64 -16.81
C GLU A 937 10.42 0.93 -17.01
N PRO A 938 11.29 0.87 -15.98
CA PRO A 938 12.57 0.14 -16.04
C PRO A 938 12.44 -1.32 -16.49
N ALA A 939 11.32 -1.97 -16.15
CA ALA A 939 11.04 -3.34 -16.58
C ALA A 939 10.93 -3.47 -18.11
N THR A 940 10.34 -2.48 -18.78
CA THR A 940 10.22 -2.45 -20.24
C THR A 940 11.60 -2.38 -20.90
N ILE A 941 12.55 -1.64 -20.33
CA ILE A 941 13.92 -1.55 -20.86
C ILE A 941 14.66 -2.89 -20.75
N LEU A 942 14.50 -3.62 -19.64
CA LEU A 942 15.11 -4.94 -19.46
C LEU A 942 14.53 -5.97 -20.44
N ILE A 943 13.22 -5.89 -20.70
CA ILE A 943 12.53 -6.71 -21.70
C ILE A 943 13.02 -6.36 -23.11
N ALA A 944 13.09 -5.07 -23.43
CA ALA A 944 13.58 -4.57 -24.71
C ALA A 944 15.03 -4.98 -24.98
N TRP A 945 15.89 -5.00 -23.95
CA TRP A 945 17.26 -5.50 -24.07
C TRP A 945 17.32 -6.98 -24.44
N ALA A 946 16.49 -7.82 -23.82
CA ALA A 946 16.43 -9.24 -24.17
C ALA A 946 16.00 -9.45 -25.64
N LEU A 947 15.04 -8.65 -26.10
CA LEU A 947 14.55 -8.67 -27.49
C LEU A 947 15.57 -8.12 -28.49
N TRP A 948 16.29 -7.05 -28.14
CA TRP A 948 17.39 -6.50 -28.96
C TRP A 948 18.47 -7.53 -29.25
N ARG A 949 18.70 -8.48 -28.32
CA ARG A 949 19.64 -9.60 -28.50
C ARG A 949 19.09 -10.78 -29.31
N GLY A 950 17.86 -10.68 -29.80
CA GLY A 950 17.20 -11.76 -30.54
C GLY A 950 16.79 -12.96 -29.68
N THR A 951 16.59 -12.76 -28.38
CA THR A 951 16.08 -13.82 -27.48
C THR A 951 14.57 -13.73 -27.30
N VAL A 952 13.93 -14.84 -26.94
CA VAL A 952 12.53 -14.83 -26.46
C VAL A 952 12.54 -14.48 -24.99
N VAL A 953 11.67 -13.57 -24.54
CA VAL A 953 11.69 -13.04 -23.18
C VAL A 953 10.47 -13.49 -22.39
N LEU A 954 10.68 -13.94 -21.14
CA LEU A 954 9.63 -14.49 -20.27
C LEU A 954 9.49 -13.64 -18.98
N PRO A 955 8.90 -12.44 -19.04
CA PRO A 955 8.71 -11.60 -17.86
C PRO A 955 7.52 -12.11 -17.01
N LYS A 956 7.74 -12.30 -15.70
CA LYS A 956 6.69 -12.71 -14.75
C LYS A 956 6.07 -11.48 -14.09
N SER A 957 4.74 -11.43 -14.03
CA SER A 957 3.97 -10.52 -13.18
C SER A 957 2.62 -11.13 -12.83
N VAL A 958 2.11 -10.86 -11.62
CA VAL A 958 0.72 -11.12 -11.24
C VAL A 958 -0.13 -9.85 -11.15
N THR A 959 0.50 -8.69 -11.32
CA THR A 959 -0.16 -7.37 -11.25
C THR A 959 -0.66 -6.96 -12.64
N PRO A 960 -1.96 -6.70 -12.85
CA PRO A 960 -2.53 -6.41 -14.17
C PRO A 960 -1.86 -5.26 -14.93
N HIS A 961 -1.70 -4.08 -14.31
CA HIS A 961 -1.07 -2.94 -14.99
C HIS A 961 0.38 -3.21 -15.41
N ARG A 962 1.13 -4.02 -14.64
CA ARG A 962 2.50 -4.41 -15.00
C ARG A 962 2.52 -5.39 -16.16
N ILE A 963 1.54 -6.29 -16.24
CA ILE A 963 1.37 -7.20 -17.39
C ILE A 963 1.12 -6.36 -18.65
N GLU A 964 0.21 -5.40 -18.59
CA GLU A 964 -0.09 -4.50 -19.71
C GLU A 964 1.11 -3.63 -20.09
N SER A 965 1.83 -3.06 -19.12
CA SER A 965 3.02 -2.25 -19.35
C SER A 965 4.19 -3.05 -19.94
N ASN A 966 4.39 -4.29 -19.49
CA ASN A 966 5.45 -5.17 -20.00
C ASN A 966 5.20 -5.59 -21.46
N PHE A 967 3.96 -5.48 -21.93
CA PHE A 967 3.61 -5.75 -23.33
C PHE A 967 4.00 -4.60 -24.26
N GLN A 968 4.07 -3.37 -23.74
CA GLN A 968 4.45 -2.17 -24.48
C GLN A 968 5.98 -2.08 -24.59
N VAL A 969 6.57 -2.86 -25.50
CA VAL A 969 8.04 -2.89 -25.72
C VAL A 969 8.49 -1.68 -26.56
N VAL A 970 9.68 -1.15 -26.27
CA VAL A 970 10.35 -0.08 -27.04
C VAL A 970 11.57 -0.62 -27.80
N ASP A 971 11.92 0.01 -28.91
CA ASP A 971 13.14 -0.32 -29.65
C ASP A 971 14.36 0.38 -29.02
N LEU A 972 15.36 -0.40 -28.63
CA LEU A 972 16.63 0.13 -28.17
C LEU A 972 17.55 0.44 -29.34
N SER A 973 18.25 1.56 -29.28
CA SER A 973 19.41 1.80 -30.17
C SER A 973 20.54 0.83 -29.82
N ASP A 974 21.41 0.52 -30.80
CA ASP A 974 22.59 -0.34 -30.56
C ASP A 974 23.48 0.17 -29.44
N GLN A 975 23.62 1.50 -29.32
CA GLN A 975 24.36 2.12 -28.22
C GLN A 975 23.73 1.80 -26.85
N GLN A 976 22.41 1.92 -26.72
CA GLN A 976 21.69 1.62 -25.47
C GLN A 976 21.74 0.12 -25.15
N GLY A 977 21.57 -0.74 -26.17
CA GLY A 977 21.70 -2.19 -26.04
C GLY A 977 23.09 -2.61 -25.56
N GLU A 978 24.13 -2.05 -26.16
CA GLU A 978 25.52 -2.27 -25.76
C GLU A 978 25.82 -1.75 -24.36
N GLU A 979 25.29 -0.57 -23.97
CA GLU A 979 25.49 -0.02 -22.63
C GLU A 979 24.94 -0.95 -21.54
N LEU A 980 23.74 -1.50 -21.77
CA LEU A 980 23.12 -2.49 -20.90
C LEU A 980 23.89 -3.83 -20.90
N GLU A 981 24.38 -4.28 -22.06
CA GLU A 981 25.22 -5.49 -22.17
C GLU A 981 26.49 -5.39 -21.30
N GLN A 982 27.04 -4.18 -21.08
CA GLN A 982 28.24 -3.98 -20.27
C GLN A 982 27.98 -3.92 -18.75
N LEU A 983 26.73 -4.00 -18.28
CA LEU A 983 26.40 -3.75 -16.88
C LEU A 983 27.11 -4.72 -15.92
N TYR A 984 27.19 -6.01 -16.27
CA TYR A 984 27.91 -7.01 -15.49
C TYR A 984 29.40 -6.71 -15.30
N LYS A 985 30.03 -5.92 -16.19
CA LYS A 985 31.45 -5.54 -16.02
C LYS A 985 31.62 -4.51 -14.90
N ARG A 986 30.61 -3.68 -14.67
CA ARG A 986 30.62 -2.67 -13.59
C ARG A 986 30.25 -3.29 -12.23
N GLN A 987 29.30 -4.22 -12.23
CA GLN A 987 28.68 -4.73 -10.99
C GLN A 987 28.97 -6.20 -10.67
N GLY A 988 29.75 -6.87 -11.52
CA GLY A 988 30.00 -8.30 -11.46
C GLY A 988 28.89 -9.13 -12.09
N VAL A 989 29.25 -10.36 -12.50
CA VAL A 989 28.29 -11.37 -12.96
C VAL A 989 27.47 -11.84 -11.77
N LYS A 990 26.15 -11.81 -11.87
CA LYS A 990 25.23 -12.29 -10.82
C LYS A 990 24.23 -13.27 -11.40
N ARG A 991 24.13 -14.45 -10.81
CA ARG A 991 23.09 -15.45 -11.10
C ARG A 991 22.16 -15.54 -9.91
N PHE A 992 20.88 -15.28 -10.10
CA PHE A 992 19.88 -15.32 -9.04
C PHE A 992 19.26 -16.71 -8.90
N ILE A 993 19.23 -17.52 -9.96
CA ILE A 993 18.68 -18.87 -9.93
C ILE A 993 19.81 -19.90 -9.96
N ASN A 994 20.24 -20.35 -8.77
CA ASN A 994 21.28 -21.36 -8.60
C ASN A 994 20.89 -22.44 -7.57
N PRO A 995 19.97 -23.36 -7.91
CA PRO A 995 19.57 -24.42 -7.00
C PRO A 995 20.73 -25.36 -6.69
N ASN A 996 20.79 -25.88 -5.47
CA ASN A 996 21.80 -26.85 -5.07
C ASN A 996 21.49 -28.23 -5.69
N TRP A 997 22.21 -28.55 -6.77
CA TRP A 997 22.10 -29.83 -7.50
C TRP A 997 23.21 -30.84 -7.15
N LYS A 998 23.98 -30.61 -6.07
CA LYS A 998 25.08 -31.50 -5.66
C LYS A 998 24.60 -32.97 -5.63
N PRO A 999 25.39 -33.90 -6.21
CA PRO A 999 26.76 -33.72 -6.71
C PRO A 999 26.89 -33.15 -8.13
N ILE A 1000 25.80 -32.91 -8.86
CA ILE A 1000 25.86 -32.40 -10.24
C ILE A 1000 26.05 -30.88 -10.24
N VAL A 1001 27.05 -30.40 -10.98
CA VAL A 1001 27.25 -28.99 -11.29
C VAL A 1001 26.56 -28.69 -12.63
N VAL A 1002 25.50 -27.87 -12.59
CA VAL A 1002 24.69 -27.56 -13.78
C VAL A 1002 25.29 -26.42 -14.60
N PHE A 1003 25.75 -25.36 -13.91
CA PHE A 1003 26.36 -24.19 -14.52
C PHE A 1003 27.88 -24.32 -14.38
N ASP A 1004 28.51 -24.90 -15.40
CA ASP A 1004 29.96 -25.14 -15.49
C ASP A 1004 30.66 -24.26 -16.54
#